data_AF-A0AAE3YKG0-F1
#
_entry.id   AF-A0AAE3YKG0-F1
#
_cell.length_a   1.000
_cell.length_b   1.000
_cell.length_c   1.000
_cell.angle_alpha   90.00
_cell.angle_beta   90.00
_cell.angle_gamma   90.00
#
_symmetry.space_group_name_H-M   'P 1'
#
loop_
_entity.id
_entity.type
_entity.pdbx_description
1 polymer ?
#
loop_
_entity_poly.entity_id
_entity_poly.type
_entity_poly.pdbx_seq_one_letter_code
_entity_poly.pdbx_strand_id
1 'polypeptide(L)'
;MRSPGKILTGLLIAGLGVSLLPSAALGAPPDRPVRDFGNGPERNQIAAADAALTLAATAAAPDSSWSADRRGGGYPRRTALHVYPENPADKSIKLGLVPYHAIAPKLNALQAASDRVSAEVIGRSALGRELYLVTVTAPESAAETRRQAEWRRLIEDDPVRAARDRSLARDYKAPIWINANIHGNEWEGTDGSLRLIEQLATATDAATAALLRRTRVYFTVTNNPDGRIAGTRANGAGFDVNRDHVTSSQPESRAVRAVAIDAQPLVMLDEHGYTGTTLIEPCTPPHGQNYEYDLYLPPAYGNALGMEKNVNALGLPVDIPFRDFAPGDWDDWPPVFTPMYAMYHGAIGHTVEIPLRVNNADYDALPVAELRRRAAINTSVVEATIRGTLTYTDANRASLIAGQIEQFRRGWAGEPLRDVPDGFVPGYGPEDRYQTTFPRAYVIPAGGPAAARLVDHLIAHDIRVTRASRPFTLTGRAYPAGTYVVDMHQPKRGLANAMLEAGRDISAAVPQMYDISGWSHRLLWGAPVSVVERGALPSGLRPVSTAAPTGAVPAGRGDLLLTLADAADVRALNALLAAGVPARRLPDGTVVVPSASRREAVSVATTYGVRFTTAPRGAAGVPLTRPVIAAAAAADELLVLRDLGFEVRTISTAALNAGESLDGVSALYVSAGLSYASLTPAARAEVASVGAVITRGTTGARFNAEAALLPVTAVAGRSDANGVVSVVNGRGPVGASAPPHSFVYSPLWFTGLGAGVVAEQRYAATPLVAGHWRPAEDGTGGPGAAAGQAAVVSGVSASGTAAVLFGTEPLFRAHPKGLYPQVARALFWSVTAGVPAGV
;
A
#
# COMPACT_ATOMS: atom_id res chain seq x y z
N MET A 1 27.52 -12.82 -69.66
CA MET A 1 27.19 -13.40 -70.99
C MET A 1 25.72 -13.75 -70.97
N ARG A 2 24.91 -13.04 -71.78
CA ARG A 2 24.04 -13.57 -72.85
C ARG A 2 23.20 -14.79 -72.41
N SER A 3 21.90 -14.61 -72.14
CA SER A 3 20.79 -14.54 -73.13
C SER A 3 19.96 -15.86 -73.05
N PRO A 4 18.83 -16.04 -73.73
CA PRO A 4 17.51 -15.53 -73.33
C PRO A 4 16.35 -16.56 -73.49
N GLY A 5 15.15 -16.17 -73.05
CA GLY A 5 13.88 -16.31 -73.80
C GLY A 5 13.24 -17.70 -74.00
N LYS A 6 11.94 -17.82 -73.71
CA LYS A 6 10.85 -17.77 -74.72
C LYS A 6 9.48 -18.15 -74.13
N ILE A 7 8.52 -17.35 -74.58
CA ILE A 7 7.05 -17.42 -74.64
C ILE A 7 6.48 -18.81 -75.02
N LEU A 8 5.34 -19.20 -74.41
CA LEU A 8 4.12 -19.77 -75.04
C LEU A 8 3.06 -20.02 -73.94
N THR A 9 1.97 -19.24 -73.84
CA THR A 9 0.65 -19.40 -74.48
C THR A 9 -0.11 -20.70 -74.13
N GLY A 10 -0.96 -20.55 -73.11
CA GLY A 10 -2.22 -21.20 -72.72
C GLY A 10 -2.82 -22.40 -73.47
N LEU A 11 -3.41 -23.31 -72.67
CA LEU A 11 -4.75 -23.86 -72.90
C LEU A 11 -5.41 -24.23 -71.56
N LEU A 12 -6.68 -23.85 -71.39
CA LEU A 12 -7.56 -24.14 -70.24
C LEU A 12 -7.99 -25.61 -70.21
N ILE A 13 -8.08 -26.20 -69.01
CA ILE A 13 -9.09 -27.20 -68.65
C ILE A 13 -9.66 -26.83 -67.27
N ALA A 14 -10.99 -26.72 -67.21
CA ALA A 14 -11.76 -26.36 -66.03
C ALA A 14 -11.88 -27.52 -65.03
N GLY A 15 -11.77 -27.22 -63.73
CA GLY A 15 -12.13 -28.09 -62.62
C GLY A 15 -12.64 -27.25 -61.46
N LEU A 16 -13.83 -27.58 -60.96
CA LEU A 16 -14.60 -26.83 -59.98
C LEU A 16 -13.80 -26.45 -58.73
N GLY A 17 -13.73 -25.15 -58.43
CA GLY A 17 -13.16 -24.61 -57.20
C GLY A 17 -14.21 -24.46 -56.11
N VAL A 18 -14.02 -25.20 -55.02
CA VAL A 18 -14.65 -24.95 -53.71
C VAL A 18 -14.20 -23.58 -53.21
N SER A 19 -15.16 -22.75 -52.81
CA SER A 19 -14.92 -21.40 -52.28
C SER A 19 -14.25 -21.48 -50.89
N LEU A 20 -12.93 -21.35 -50.85
CA LEU A 20 -12.19 -21.05 -49.63
C LEU A 20 -12.30 -19.54 -49.37
N LEU A 21 -12.99 -19.18 -48.28
CA LEU A 21 -12.90 -17.84 -47.70
C LEU A 21 -11.44 -17.57 -47.30
N PRO A 22 -10.91 -16.35 -47.52
CA PRO A 22 -9.54 -16.04 -47.17
C PRO A 22 -9.37 -16.04 -45.65
N SER A 23 -8.47 -16.88 -45.16
CA SER A 23 -7.92 -16.76 -43.81
C SER A 23 -7.36 -15.35 -43.65
N ALA A 24 -7.97 -14.57 -42.76
CA ALA A 24 -7.42 -13.29 -42.34
C ALA A 24 -6.02 -13.56 -41.77
N ALA A 25 -5.01 -12.95 -42.38
CA ALA A 25 -3.65 -12.97 -41.89
C ALA A 25 -3.64 -12.46 -40.45
N LEU A 26 -3.14 -13.28 -39.53
CA LEU A 26 -2.77 -12.87 -38.17
C LEU A 26 -1.82 -11.68 -38.31
N GLY A 27 -2.28 -10.51 -37.86
CA GLY A 27 -1.45 -9.32 -37.75
C GLY A 27 -0.24 -9.60 -36.88
N ALA A 28 0.80 -8.78 -37.03
CA ALA A 28 1.97 -8.79 -36.16
C ALA A 28 1.56 -8.87 -34.67
N PRO A 29 2.35 -9.54 -33.81
CA PRO A 29 2.06 -9.56 -32.38
C PRO A 29 1.85 -8.11 -31.91
N PRO A 30 0.81 -7.84 -31.11
CA PRO A 30 0.58 -6.50 -30.58
C PRO A 30 1.86 -6.01 -29.90
N ASP A 31 2.16 -4.72 -30.04
CA ASP A 31 3.20 -4.08 -29.23
C ASP A 31 2.97 -4.48 -27.77
N ARG A 32 4.03 -5.01 -27.13
CA ARG A 32 3.98 -5.41 -25.72
C ARG A 32 3.43 -4.24 -24.90
N PRO A 33 2.59 -4.49 -23.89
CA PRO A 33 1.93 -3.44 -23.13
C PRO A 33 2.93 -2.39 -22.67
N VAL A 34 2.59 -1.11 -22.85
CA VAL A 34 3.28 -0.01 -22.19
C VAL A 34 3.19 -0.29 -20.71
N ARG A 35 4.36 -0.47 -20.07
CA ARG A 35 4.50 -0.65 -18.63
C ARG A 35 3.77 0.47 -17.90
N ASP A 36 2.60 0.18 -17.35
CA ASP A 36 1.92 1.08 -16.43
C ASP A 36 2.65 0.95 -15.11
N PHE A 37 3.71 1.75 -14.94
CA PHE A 37 4.29 1.93 -13.62
C PHE A 37 3.18 2.50 -12.76
N GLY A 38 2.54 1.67 -11.96
CA GLY A 38 1.32 2.08 -11.24
C GLY A 38 1.48 3.31 -10.36
N ASN A 39 2.69 3.88 -10.19
CA ASN A 39 2.99 5.24 -9.73
C ASN A 39 4.42 5.68 -10.11
N GLY A 40 4.75 5.79 -11.39
CA GLY A 40 5.91 6.55 -11.84
C GLY A 40 5.85 8.05 -11.47
N PRO A 41 6.72 8.91 -12.03
CA PRO A 41 6.74 10.35 -11.78
C PRO A 41 5.39 11.05 -11.97
N GLU A 42 4.39 10.44 -12.63
CA GLU A 42 3.04 10.98 -12.82
C GLU A 42 2.29 11.27 -11.52
N ARG A 43 2.55 10.59 -10.39
CA ARG A 43 2.02 10.99 -9.06
C ARG A 43 2.38 12.44 -8.72
N ASN A 44 3.50 12.94 -9.23
CA ASN A 44 4.00 14.30 -9.00
C ASN A 44 3.52 15.30 -10.06
N GLN A 45 2.68 14.90 -11.02
CA GLN A 45 2.28 15.77 -12.14
C GLN A 45 0.96 16.49 -11.87
N ILE A 46 -0.03 15.82 -11.25
CA ILE A 46 -1.37 16.37 -11.03
C ILE A 46 -1.60 16.57 -9.53
N ALA A 47 -2.03 17.77 -9.14
CA ALA A 47 -2.44 18.04 -7.77
C ALA A 47 -3.82 17.41 -7.49
N ALA A 48 -3.96 16.78 -6.34
CA ALA A 48 -5.22 16.21 -5.89
C ALA A 48 -6.24 17.33 -5.53
N ALA A 49 -7.52 17.06 -5.79
CA ALA A 49 -8.61 18.00 -5.55
C ALA A 49 -9.37 17.70 -4.24
N ASP A 50 -9.87 18.75 -3.59
CA ASP A 50 -10.50 18.67 -2.25
C ASP A 50 -11.78 17.86 -2.14
N ALA A 51 -12.55 17.76 -3.23
CA ALA A 51 -13.83 17.05 -3.24
C ALA A 51 -13.68 15.56 -2.86
N ALA A 52 -12.55 14.94 -3.20
CA ALA A 52 -12.25 13.53 -2.90
C ALA A 52 -12.07 13.28 -1.39
N LEU A 53 -11.33 14.17 -0.71
CA LEU A 53 -10.90 13.96 0.68
C LEU A 53 -11.90 14.48 1.73
N THR A 54 -12.71 15.50 1.39
CA THR A 54 -13.69 16.09 2.33
C THR A 54 -14.84 15.13 2.63
N LEU A 55 -15.27 14.35 1.64
CA LEU A 55 -16.26 13.28 1.80
C LEU A 55 -15.69 12.11 2.64
N ALA A 56 -14.37 11.89 2.61
CA ALA A 56 -13.72 10.83 3.40
C ALA A 56 -13.60 11.15 4.90
N ALA A 57 -13.36 12.42 5.27
CA ALA A 57 -13.25 12.84 6.67
C ALA A 57 -14.60 12.78 7.45
N THR A 58 -15.73 12.87 6.75
CA THR A 58 -17.07 12.78 7.36
C THR A 58 -17.56 11.33 7.55
N ALA A 59 -16.95 10.39 6.84
CA ALA A 59 -17.16 8.96 7.01
C ALA A 59 -16.09 8.40 7.97
N ALA A 60 -16.26 8.61 9.27
CA ALA A 60 -15.48 7.85 10.27
C ALA A 60 -15.82 6.36 10.08
N ALA A 61 -15.04 5.65 9.26
CA ALA A 61 -15.21 4.22 9.06
C ALA A 61 -14.74 3.52 10.33
N PRO A 62 -15.63 2.82 11.06
CA PRO A 62 -15.17 1.95 12.14
C PRO A 62 -14.18 0.93 11.57
N ASP A 63 -13.22 0.50 12.40
CA ASP A 63 -12.41 -0.67 12.05
C ASP A 63 -13.33 -1.82 11.59
N SER A 64 -12.87 -2.56 10.58
CA SER A 64 -13.57 -3.74 10.07
C SER A 64 -14.15 -4.55 11.22
N SER A 65 -15.48 -4.62 11.28
CA SER A 65 -16.19 -5.39 12.29
C SER A 65 -16.42 -6.84 11.86
N TRP A 66 -16.02 -7.18 10.63
CA TRP A 66 -16.19 -8.53 10.11
C TRP A 66 -15.20 -9.46 10.78
N SER A 67 -15.75 -10.53 11.35
CA SER A 67 -14.97 -11.67 11.80
C SER A 67 -15.77 -12.94 11.56
N ALA A 68 -15.11 -13.92 10.94
CA ALA A 68 -15.72 -15.22 10.67
C ALA A 68 -16.23 -15.89 11.96
N ASP A 69 -15.55 -15.66 13.08
CA ASP A 69 -15.79 -16.30 14.38
C ASP A 69 -16.88 -15.58 15.22
N ARG A 70 -16.99 -14.24 15.14
CA ARG A 70 -17.88 -13.46 16.04
C ARG A 70 -19.37 -13.62 15.76
N ARG A 71 -19.76 -14.10 14.58
CA ARG A 71 -21.18 -14.11 14.16
C ARG A 71 -21.97 -15.33 14.66
N GLY A 72 -21.32 -16.32 15.29
CA GLY A 72 -21.96 -17.39 16.09
C GLY A 72 -22.92 -18.35 15.38
N GLY A 73 -23.30 -18.08 14.12
CA GLY A 73 -24.26 -18.83 13.33
C GLY A 73 -23.62 -19.67 12.20
N GLY A 74 -24.43 -20.60 11.68
CA GLY A 74 -24.12 -21.42 10.51
C GLY A 74 -24.15 -20.65 9.19
N TYR A 75 -23.99 -21.35 8.07
CA TYR A 75 -24.18 -20.81 6.72
C TYR A 75 -25.47 -21.39 6.10
N PRO A 76 -26.28 -20.60 5.40
CA PRO A 76 -26.01 -19.22 4.99
C PRO A 76 -26.31 -18.19 6.10
N ARG A 77 -25.55 -17.10 6.11
CA ARG A 77 -25.79 -15.91 6.93
C ARG A 77 -26.48 -14.87 6.08
N ARG A 78 -27.72 -14.52 6.43
CA ARG A 78 -28.53 -13.57 5.66
C ARG A 78 -28.41 -12.18 6.26
N THR A 79 -27.95 -11.23 5.45
CA THR A 79 -27.92 -9.80 5.79
C THR A 79 -28.81 -9.05 4.80
N ALA A 80 -29.72 -8.20 5.30
CA ALA A 80 -30.42 -7.26 4.45
C ALA A 80 -29.44 -6.13 4.07
N LEU A 81 -28.92 -6.16 2.84
CA LEU A 81 -27.96 -5.16 2.37
C LEU A 81 -28.66 -3.85 2.05
N HIS A 82 -27.99 -2.72 2.29
CA HIS A 82 -28.52 -1.41 1.97
C HIS A 82 -28.64 -1.24 0.45
N VAL A 83 -29.83 -0.84 -0.01
CA VAL A 83 -30.09 -0.52 -1.41
C VAL A 83 -29.86 0.98 -1.61
N TYR A 84 -28.83 1.31 -2.39
CA TYR A 84 -28.53 2.69 -2.75
C TYR A 84 -29.51 3.20 -3.83
N PRO A 85 -29.80 4.52 -3.85
CA PRO A 85 -30.51 5.13 -4.96
C PRO A 85 -29.81 4.89 -6.30
N GLU A 86 -30.59 4.84 -7.38
CA GLU A 86 -30.05 4.75 -8.74
C GLU A 86 -29.09 5.92 -8.99
N ASN A 87 -27.90 5.59 -9.50
CA ASN A 87 -26.90 6.56 -9.90
C ASN A 87 -26.63 6.43 -11.41
N PRO A 88 -27.25 7.25 -12.25
CA PRO A 88 -27.04 7.21 -13.71
C PRO A 88 -25.63 7.65 -14.13
N ALA A 89 -24.86 8.27 -13.21
CA ALA A 89 -23.48 8.68 -13.47
C ALA A 89 -22.45 7.57 -13.21
N ASP A 90 -22.87 6.40 -12.73
CA ASP A 90 -21.98 5.25 -12.54
C ASP A 90 -21.35 4.83 -13.89
N LYS A 91 -20.02 4.92 -13.96
CA LYS A 91 -19.26 4.70 -15.19
C LYS A 91 -19.39 3.27 -15.72
N SER A 92 -19.73 2.28 -14.88
CA SER A 92 -19.90 0.89 -15.34
C SER A 92 -21.10 0.70 -16.28
N ILE A 93 -22.10 1.61 -16.21
CA ILE A 93 -23.34 1.53 -17.03
C ILE A 93 -23.02 1.61 -18.53
N LYS A 94 -22.07 2.46 -18.93
CA LYS A 94 -21.65 2.59 -20.34
C LYS A 94 -21.14 1.25 -20.88
N LEU A 95 -20.43 0.49 -20.04
CA LEU A 95 -19.86 -0.81 -20.34
C LEU A 95 -20.89 -1.95 -20.35
N GLY A 96 -22.15 -1.68 -19.98
CA GLY A 96 -23.18 -2.70 -19.87
C GLY A 96 -22.97 -3.65 -18.68
N LEU A 97 -22.19 -3.21 -17.69
CA LEU A 97 -21.89 -3.95 -16.47
C LEU A 97 -22.83 -3.53 -15.34
N VAL A 98 -22.89 -4.32 -14.26
CA VAL A 98 -23.75 -4.05 -13.11
C VAL A 98 -23.27 -2.77 -12.39
N PRO A 99 -24.10 -1.72 -12.28
CA PRO A 99 -23.78 -0.54 -11.50
C PRO A 99 -23.82 -0.83 -10.00
N TYR A 100 -23.07 -0.07 -9.22
CA TYR A 100 -22.89 -0.33 -7.78
C TYR A 100 -24.23 -0.40 -7.03
N HIS A 101 -25.15 0.52 -7.33
CA HIS A 101 -26.48 0.54 -6.69
C HIS A 101 -27.33 -0.72 -6.95
N ALA A 102 -27.03 -1.46 -8.03
CA ALA A 102 -27.73 -2.70 -8.40
C ALA A 102 -27.10 -3.98 -7.80
N ILE A 103 -25.90 -3.89 -7.23
CA ILE A 103 -25.21 -5.05 -6.62
C ILE A 103 -26.00 -5.58 -5.41
N ALA A 104 -26.33 -4.71 -4.45
CA ALA A 104 -27.06 -5.10 -3.24
C ALA A 104 -28.43 -5.73 -3.54
N PRO A 105 -29.29 -5.17 -4.43
CA PRO A 105 -30.51 -5.84 -4.89
C PRO A 105 -30.28 -7.26 -5.42
N LYS A 106 -29.26 -7.46 -6.28
CA LYS A 106 -28.94 -8.78 -6.84
C LYS A 106 -28.54 -9.78 -5.75
N LEU A 107 -27.69 -9.35 -4.82
CA LEU A 107 -27.24 -10.19 -3.71
C LEU A 107 -28.38 -10.50 -2.72
N ASN A 108 -29.26 -9.55 -2.42
CA ASN A 108 -30.46 -9.77 -1.61
C ASN A 108 -31.38 -10.82 -2.25
N ALA A 109 -31.59 -10.75 -3.58
CA ALA A 109 -32.38 -11.74 -4.30
C ALA A 109 -31.75 -13.15 -4.25
N LEU A 110 -30.43 -13.25 -4.44
CA LEU A 110 -29.71 -14.53 -4.37
C LEU A 110 -29.75 -15.15 -2.97
N GLN A 111 -29.59 -14.34 -1.91
CA GLN A 111 -29.74 -14.80 -0.52
C GLN A 111 -31.15 -15.35 -0.22
N ALA A 112 -32.18 -14.76 -0.84
CA ALA A 112 -33.56 -15.21 -0.68
C ALA A 112 -33.84 -16.51 -1.45
N ALA A 113 -33.27 -16.66 -2.64
CA ALA A 113 -33.50 -17.79 -3.54
C ALA A 113 -32.61 -19.02 -3.27
N SER A 114 -31.46 -18.85 -2.60
CA SER A 114 -30.48 -19.92 -2.37
C SER A 114 -30.18 -20.11 -0.88
N ASP A 115 -29.97 -21.36 -0.46
CA ASP A 115 -29.46 -21.73 0.85
C ASP A 115 -27.91 -21.79 0.90
N ARG A 116 -27.23 -21.40 -0.18
CA ARG A 116 -25.76 -21.45 -0.30
C ARG A 116 -25.08 -20.09 -0.18
N VAL A 117 -25.84 -19.01 -0.26
CA VAL A 117 -25.31 -17.64 -0.40
C VAL A 117 -25.47 -16.87 0.90
N SER A 118 -24.36 -16.31 1.36
CA SER A 118 -24.32 -15.31 2.44
C SER A 118 -23.73 -14.04 1.89
N ALA A 119 -24.37 -12.90 2.08
CA ALA A 119 -23.77 -11.62 1.76
C ALA A 119 -23.64 -10.77 3.04
N GLU A 120 -22.46 -10.24 3.28
CA GLU A 120 -22.13 -9.50 4.49
C GLU A 120 -21.39 -8.20 4.15
N VAL A 121 -21.58 -7.18 4.97
CA VAL A 121 -20.81 -5.93 4.89
C VAL A 121 -19.54 -6.09 5.71
N ILE A 122 -18.38 -5.90 5.08
CA ILE A 122 -17.06 -6.04 5.73
C ILE A 122 -16.42 -4.71 6.13
N GLY A 123 -16.92 -3.61 5.57
CA GLY A 123 -16.40 -2.28 5.84
C GLY A 123 -17.11 -1.25 5.00
N ARG A 124 -16.61 -0.01 5.05
CA ARG A 124 -17.05 1.08 4.19
C ARG A 124 -15.86 1.71 3.50
N SER A 125 -16.05 2.17 2.27
CA SER A 125 -15.06 2.88 1.48
C SER A 125 -14.75 4.26 2.07
N ALA A 126 -13.77 4.95 1.50
CA ALA A 126 -13.44 6.33 1.85
C ALA A 126 -14.68 7.23 1.83
N LEU A 127 -15.56 7.14 0.82
CA LEU A 127 -16.79 7.93 0.73
C LEU A 127 -18.01 7.27 1.42
N GLY A 128 -17.78 6.26 2.25
CA GLY A 128 -18.80 5.64 3.11
C GLY A 128 -19.67 4.55 2.47
N ARG A 129 -19.31 4.02 1.29
CA ARG A 129 -20.06 2.96 0.60
C ARG A 129 -19.71 1.58 1.14
N GLU A 130 -20.67 0.68 1.21
CA GLU A 130 -20.47 -0.66 1.77
C GLU A 130 -19.58 -1.54 0.88
N LEU A 131 -18.61 -2.23 1.49
CA LEU A 131 -17.85 -3.31 0.86
C LEU A 131 -18.55 -4.64 1.16
N TYR A 132 -18.86 -5.42 0.12
CA TYR A 132 -19.59 -6.67 0.22
C TYR A 132 -18.66 -7.89 0.12
N LEU A 133 -18.76 -8.78 1.12
CA LEU A 133 -18.21 -10.13 1.05
C LEU A 133 -19.35 -11.12 0.86
N VAL A 134 -19.25 -11.93 -0.20
CA VAL A 134 -20.21 -13.01 -0.47
C VAL A 134 -19.55 -14.35 -0.22
N THR A 135 -20.13 -15.15 0.67
CA THR A 135 -19.70 -16.54 0.90
C THR A 135 -20.66 -17.48 0.19
N VAL A 136 -20.11 -18.34 -0.67
CA VAL A 136 -20.84 -19.43 -1.34
C VAL A 136 -20.31 -20.77 -0.82
N THR A 137 -21.17 -21.56 -0.18
CA THR A 137 -20.83 -22.89 0.35
C THR A 137 -22.08 -23.74 0.53
N ALA A 138 -21.94 -25.07 0.64
CA ALA A 138 -23.06 -25.93 1.04
C ALA A 138 -23.51 -25.55 2.46
N PRO A 139 -24.83 -25.60 2.78
CA PRO A 139 -25.36 -25.23 4.09
C PRO A 139 -24.59 -25.86 5.24
N GLU A 140 -24.41 -25.10 6.31
CA GLU A 140 -23.71 -25.53 7.52
C GLU A 140 -24.51 -25.14 8.75
N SER A 141 -24.66 -26.08 9.67
CA SER A 141 -25.11 -25.79 11.02
C SER A 141 -24.09 -24.92 11.78
N ALA A 142 -24.55 -24.27 12.85
CA ALA A 142 -23.66 -23.51 13.72
C ALA A 142 -22.54 -24.38 14.34
N ALA A 143 -22.78 -25.68 14.55
CA ALA A 143 -21.77 -26.61 15.06
C ALA A 143 -20.69 -26.92 14.01
N GLU A 144 -21.08 -27.18 12.76
CA GLU A 144 -20.14 -27.37 11.65
C GLU A 144 -19.31 -26.12 11.43
N THR A 145 -19.92 -24.94 11.40
CA THR A 145 -19.19 -23.69 11.22
C THR A 145 -18.20 -23.42 12.36
N ARG A 146 -18.56 -23.70 13.62
CA ARG A 146 -17.63 -23.63 14.75
C ARG A 146 -16.47 -24.62 14.60
N ARG A 147 -16.74 -25.84 14.14
CA ARG A 147 -15.71 -26.85 13.92
C ARG A 147 -14.69 -26.43 12.85
N GLN A 148 -15.15 -25.82 11.77
CA GLN A 148 -14.26 -25.25 10.74
C GLN A 148 -13.38 -24.12 11.32
N ALA A 149 -13.94 -23.26 12.18
CA ALA A 149 -13.16 -22.20 12.86
C ALA A 149 -12.16 -22.76 13.88
N GLU A 150 -12.49 -23.85 14.58
CA GLU A 150 -11.56 -24.58 15.44
C GLU A 150 -10.39 -25.17 14.63
N TRP A 151 -10.66 -25.77 13.47
CA TRP A 151 -9.59 -26.28 12.59
C TRP A 151 -8.73 -25.18 11.99
N ARG A 152 -9.32 -24.06 11.56
CA ARG A 152 -8.57 -22.88 11.10
C ARG A 152 -7.57 -22.41 12.15
N ARG A 153 -8.03 -22.21 13.39
CA ARG A 153 -7.17 -21.84 14.53
C ARG A 153 -6.15 -22.93 14.85
N LEU A 154 -6.53 -24.21 14.79
CA LEU A 154 -5.61 -25.32 15.02
C LEU A 154 -4.46 -25.34 14.00
N ILE A 155 -4.75 -25.10 12.72
CA ILE A 155 -3.74 -25.01 11.64
C ILE A 155 -2.69 -23.95 11.98
N GLU A 156 -3.11 -22.80 12.50
CA GLU A 156 -2.20 -21.71 12.82
C GLU A 156 -1.52 -21.83 14.19
N ASP A 157 -2.27 -22.17 15.24
CA ASP A 157 -1.82 -22.14 16.64
C ASP A 157 -1.08 -23.41 17.07
N ASP A 158 -1.44 -24.56 16.50
CA ASP A 158 -0.82 -25.86 16.81
C ASP A 158 -0.74 -26.73 15.53
N PRO A 159 0.10 -26.31 14.55
CA PRO A 159 0.21 -26.99 13.26
C PRO A 159 0.71 -28.44 13.40
N VAL A 160 1.47 -28.76 14.45
CA VAL A 160 1.95 -30.14 14.71
C VAL A 160 0.76 -31.06 15.02
N ARG A 161 -0.20 -30.59 15.82
CA ARG A 161 -1.45 -31.31 16.07
C ARG A 161 -2.35 -31.29 14.84
N ALA A 162 -2.46 -30.17 14.13
CA ALA A 162 -3.25 -30.06 12.91
C ALA A 162 -2.85 -31.11 11.86
N ALA A 163 -1.54 -31.30 11.64
CA ALA A 163 -0.99 -32.28 10.71
C ALA A 163 -1.40 -33.74 11.02
N ARG A 164 -1.75 -34.04 12.29
CA ARG A 164 -2.13 -35.38 12.74
C ARG A 164 -3.65 -35.58 12.82
N ASP A 165 -4.44 -34.52 12.64
CA ASP A 165 -5.89 -34.58 12.75
C ASP A 165 -6.52 -35.14 11.46
N ARG A 166 -6.90 -36.42 11.50
CA ARG A 166 -7.57 -37.11 10.38
C ARG A 166 -8.95 -36.52 10.05
N SER A 167 -9.64 -35.93 11.03
CA SER A 167 -10.94 -35.29 10.80
C SER A 167 -10.78 -33.97 10.05
N LEU A 168 -9.77 -33.17 10.41
CA LEU A 168 -9.39 -31.96 9.66
C LEU A 168 -9.06 -32.31 8.20
N ALA A 169 -8.15 -33.26 7.98
CA ALA A 169 -7.72 -33.65 6.63
C ALA A 169 -8.91 -34.04 5.73
N ARG A 170 -9.91 -34.73 6.29
CA ARG A 170 -11.10 -35.18 5.56
C ARG A 170 -12.16 -34.09 5.38
N ASP A 171 -12.45 -33.32 6.42
CA ASP A 171 -13.68 -32.53 6.53
C ASP A 171 -13.47 -31.00 6.54
N TYR A 172 -12.23 -30.50 6.70
CA TYR A 172 -11.95 -29.06 6.67
C TYR A 172 -12.28 -28.46 5.30
N LYS A 173 -13.24 -27.56 5.17
CA LYS A 173 -13.57 -26.97 3.87
C LYS A 173 -12.44 -26.04 3.45
N ALA A 174 -11.97 -26.15 2.20
CA ALA A 174 -10.95 -25.27 1.64
C ALA A 174 -11.50 -23.84 1.47
N PRO A 175 -10.97 -22.84 2.19
CA PRO A 175 -11.28 -21.43 1.94
C PRO A 175 -10.58 -20.96 0.66
N ILE A 176 -11.36 -20.41 -0.28
CA ILE A 176 -10.87 -19.79 -1.52
C ILE A 176 -11.37 -18.37 -1.53
N TRP A 177 -10.50 -17.40 -1.80
CA TRP A 177 -10.89 -16.00 -1.79
C TRP A 177 -10.65 -15.33 -3.15
N ILE A 178 -11.69 -14.72 -3.70
CA ILE A 178 -11.66 -13.94 -4.92
C ILE A 178 -11.87 -12.48 -4.55
N ASN A 179 -10.89 -11.63 -4.82
CA ASN A 179 -10.96 -10.19 -4.65
C ASN A 179 -11.14 -9.55 -6.03
N ALA A 180 -12.14 -8.67 -6.16
CA ALA A 180 -12.43 -8.02 -7.43
C ALA A 180 -12.45 -6.50 -7.29
N ASN A 181 -12.03 -5.81 -8.37
CA ASN A 181 -12.22 -4.37 -8.56
C ASN A 181 -11.57 -3.54 -7.44
N ILE A 182 -10.33 -3.89 -7.08
CA ILE A 182 -9.47 -3.08 -6.20
C ILE A 182 -9.03 -1.78 -6.87
N HIS A 183 -8.79 -1.82 -8.17
CA HIS A 183 -8.76 -0.63 -9.00
C HIS A 183 -10.17 -0.35 -9.53
N GLY A 184 -10.69 0.83 -9.26
CA GLY A 184 -12.10 1.15 -9.54
C GLY A 184 -12.45 1.09 -11.03
N ASN A 185 -11.54 1.51 -11.90
CA ASN A 185 -11.69 1.51 -13.36
C ASN A 185 -11.34 0.17 -14.04
N GLU A 186 -11.29 -0.93 -13.28
CA GLU A 186 -11.15 -2.31 -13.76
C GLU A 186 -12.40 -3.08 -13.31
N TRP A 187 -13.48 -2.97 -14.09
CA TRP A 187 -14.85 -3.26 -13.61
C TRP A 187 -15.23 -4.74 -13.66
N GLU A 188 -14.68 -5.51 -14.60
CA GLU A 188 -15.20 -6.81 -15.02
C GLU A 188 -15.03 -7.92 -13.98
N GLY A 189 -14.05 -7.79 -13.08
CA GLY A 189 -13.87 -8.71 -11.95
C GLY A 189 -15.15 -8.87 -11.10
N THR A 190 -15.87 -7.75 -10.89
CA THR A 190 -17.14 -7.72 -10.16
C THR A 190 -18.22 -8.53 -10.87
N ASP A 191 -18.37 -8.33 -12.18
CA ASP A 191 -19.42 -8.95 -12.97
C ASP A 191 -19.14 -10.44 -13.18
N GLY A 192 -17.87 -10.83 -13.37
CA GLY A 192 -17.44 -12.22 -13.41
C GLY A 192 -17.72 -12.94 -12.08
N SER A 193 -17.40 -12.28 -10.96
CA SER A 193 -17.75 -12.78 -9.62
C SER A 193 -19.26 -12.94 -9.45
N LEU A 194 -20.07 -11.92 -9.82
CA LEU A 194 -21.53 -11.96 -9.70
C LEU A 194 -22.18 -13.05 -10.57
N ARG A 195 -21.63 -13.35 -11.75
CA ARG A 195 -22.07 -14.47 -12.59
C ARG A 195 -21.77 -15.80 -11.93
N LEU A 196 -20.56 -15.98 -11.43
CA LEU A 196 -20.17 -17.24 -10.81
C LEU A 196 -20.90 -17.50 -9.49
N ILE A 197 -21.12 -16.46 -8.66
CA ILE A 197 -21.95 -16.55 -7.45
C ILE A 197 -23.35 -17.08 -7.82
N GLU A 198 -24.00 -16.49 -8.82
CA GLU A 198 -25.33 -16.91 -9.27
C GLU A 198 -25.34 -18.35 -9.80
N GLN A 199 -24.36 -18.72 -10.62
CA GLN A 199 -24.22 -20.08 -11.14
C GLN A 199 -24.04 -21.10 -10.01
N LEU A 200 -23.14 -20.85 -9.05
CA LEU A 200 -22.91 -21.75 -7.91
C LEU A 200 -24.13 -21.84 -6.98
N ALA A 201 -24.85 -20.72 -6.81
CA ALA A 201 -26.04 -20.63 -5.98
C ALA A 201 -27.22 -21.40 -6.55
N THR A 202 -27.35 -21.46 -7.88
CA THR A 202 -28.48 -22.04 -8.61
C THR A 202 -28.19 -23.42 -9.21
N ALA A 203 -26.92 -23.84 -9.25
CA ALA A 203 -26.51 -25.13 -9.81
C ALA A 203 -27.19 -26.33 -9.12
N THR A 204 -27.75 -27.21 -9.93
CA THR A 204 -28.39 -28.47 -9.51
C THR A 204 -27.54 -29.70 -9.78
N ASP A 205 -26.35 -29.53 -10.39
CA ASP A 205 -25.48 -30.64 -10.75
C ASP A 205 -24.70 -31.20 -9.55
N ALA A 206 -24.34 -32.48 -9.64
CA ALA A 206 -23.67 -33.18 -8.56
C ALA A 206 -22.22 -32.71 -8.33
N ALA A 207 -21.56 -32.19 -9.37
CA ALA A 207 -20.17 -31.75 -9.29
C ALA A 207 -20.08 -30.45 -8.46
N THR A 208 -20.93 -29.47 -8.74
CA THR A 208 -21.02 -28.24 -7.95
C THR A 208 -21.42 -28.53 -6.50
N ALA A 209 -22.38 -29.43 -6.28
CA ALA A 209 -22.74 -29.83 -4.92
C ALA A 209 -21.58 -30.51 -4.17
N ALA A 210 -20.77 -31.33 -4.85
CA ALA A 210 -19.58 -31.95 -4.27
C ALA A 210 -18.49 -30.93 -3.95
N LEU A 211 -18.23 -29.99 -4.86
CA LEU A 211 -17.30 -28.89 -4.68
C LEU A 211 -17.65 -28.05 -3.44
N LEU A 212 -18.91 -27.59 -3.34
CA LEU A 212 -19.35 -26.71 -2.25
C LEU A 212 -19.47 -27.43 -0.88
N ARG A 213 -19.53 -28.77 -0.85
CA ARG A 213 -19.38 -29.54 0.40
C ARG A 213 -17.94 -29.51 0.93
N ARG A 214 -16.95 -29.28 0.07
CA ARG A 214 -15.51 -29.32 0.39
C ARG A 214 -14.85 -27.95 0.37
N THR A 215 -15.57 -26.89 0.01
CA THR A 215 -15.03 -25.54 -0.16
C THR A 215 -15.92 -24.47 0.46
N ARG A 216 -15.31 -23.35 0.82
CA ARG A 216 -15.99 -22.08 1.07
C ARG A 216 -15.37 -21.05 0.15
N VAL A 217 -16.16 -20.52 -0.78
CA VAL A 217 -15.68 -19.51 -1.73
C VAL A 217 -16.14 -18.14 -1.24
N TYR A 218 -15.18 -17.24 -1.00
CA TYR A 218 -15.40 -15.88 -0.57
C TYR A 218 -15.17 -14.93 -1.75
N PHE A 219 -16.08 -13.99 -1.98
CA PHE A 219 -15.97 -12.98 -3.01
C PHE A 219 -16.03 -11.59 -2.40
N THR A 220 -14.94 -10.83 -2.45
CA THR A 220 -15.02 -9.37 -2.28
C THR A 220 -15.49 -8.80 -3.62
N VAL A 221 -16.80 -8.55 -3.73
CA VAL A 221 -17.44 -8.28 -5.03
C VAL A 221 -16.96 -6.95 -5.65
N THR A 222 -16.74 -5.94 -4.81
CA THR A 222 -16.09 -4.68 -5.19
C THR A 222 -15.31 -4.18 -4.00
N ASN A 223 -13.99 -4.09 -4.17
CA ASN A 223 -13.07 -3.63 -3.15
C ASN A 223 -13.03 -2.08 -3.12
N ASN A 224 -13.04 -1.44 -4.28
CA ASN A 224 -13.05 0.01 -4.44
C ASN A 224 -14.34 0.52 -5.13
N PRO A 225 -15.48 0.57 -4.41
CA PRO A 225 -16.75 1.02 -4.98
C PRO A 225 -16.75 2.51 -5.36
N ASP A 226 -15.93 3.33 -4.69
CA ASP A 226 -15.82 4.77 -4.99
C ASP A 226 -15.18 5.01 -6.35
N GLY A 227 -14.03 4.38 -6.58
CA GLY A 227 -13.35 4.42 -7.87
C GLY A 227 -14.17 3.75 -8.97
N ARG A 228 -14.92 2.68 -8.64
CA ARG A 228 -15.82 2.00 -9.59
C ARG A 228 -16.84 2.94 -10.19
N ILE A 229 -17.54 3.67 -9.34
CA ILE A 229 -18.58 4.63 -9.75
C ILE A 229 -17.95 5.77 -10.54
N ALA A 230 -16.82 6.30 -10.06
CA ALA A 230 -16.14 7.44 -10.68
C ALA A 230 -15.38 7.08 -11.98
N GLY A 231 -15.09 5.79 -12.19
CA GLY A 231 -14.22 5.31 -13.26
C GLY A 231 -12.75 5.71 -13.06
N THR A 232 -12.28 5.70 -11.81
CA THR A 232 -10.90 6.00 -11.44
C THR A 232 -10.21 4.76 -10.86
N ARG A 233 -8.91 4.63 -11.11
CA ARG A 233 -8.09 3.56 -10.50
C ARG A 233 -8.09 3.67 -8.97
N ALA A 234 -7.78 4.87 -8.48
CA ALA A 234 -7.69 5.18 -7.06
C ALA A 234 -9.06 5.13 -6.35
N ASN A 235 -9.05 4.98 -5.02
CA ASN A 235 -10.25 5.07 -4.18
C ASN A 235 -10.76 6.51 -4.04
N GLY A 236 -11.84 6.68 -3.28
CA GLY A 236 -12.43 8.00 -3.02
C GLY A 236 -11.50 8.99 -2.34
N ALA A 237 -10.45 8.53 -1.66
CA ALA A 237 -9.41 9.38 -1.07
C ALA A 237 -8.20 9.62 -1.99
N GLY A 238 -8.21 9.11 -3.22
CA GLY A 238 -7.12 9.29 -4.19
C GLY A 238 -5.94 8.34 -4.01
N PHE A 239 -6.10 7.24 -3.27
CA PHE A 239 -5.06 6.21 -3.08
C PHE A 239 -5.21 5.04 -4.04
N ASP A 240 -4.09 4.54 -4.55
CA ASP A 240 -4.04 3.18 -5.13
C ASP A 240 -4.06 2.16 -3.98
N VAL A 241 -5.20 1.48 -3.81
CA VAL A 241 -5.44 0.51 -2.73
C VAL A 241 -4.55 -0.72 -2.88
N ASN A 242 -4.16 -1.08 -4.11
CA ASN A 242 -3.25 -2.19 -4.35
C ASN A 242 -1.78 -1.80 -4.10
N ARG A 243 -1.52 -0.73 -3.34
CA ARG A 243 -0.19 -0.33 -2.85
C ARG A 243 -0.17 -0.06 -1.36
N ASP A 244 -1.28 -0.37 -0.67
CA ASP A 244 -1.51 0.06 0.70
C ASP A 244 -1.61 -1.11 1.69
N HIS A 245 -1.57 -2.38 1.29
CA HIS A 245 -1.85 -3.48 2.24
C HIS A 245 -0.99 -3.48 3.50
N VAL A 246 0.35 -3.46 3.38
CA VAL A 246 1.24 -3.46 4.56
C VAL A 246 1.15 -2.17 5.40
N THR A 247 0.82 -1.04 4.78
CA THR A 247 0.66 0.27 5.44
C THR A 247 -0.72 0.41 6.08
N SER A 248 -1.72 -0.19 5.45
CA SER A 248 -3.14 -0.23 5.81
C SER A 248 -3.71 1.14 6.19
N SER A 249 -3.40 2.17 5.39
CA SER A 249 -3.88 3.53 5.63
C SER A 249 -5.33 3.73 5.20
N GLN A 250 -5.81 3.00 4.20
CA GLN A 250 -7.13 3.16 3.62
C GLN A 250 -8.17 2.24 4.29
N PRO A 251 -9.44 2.68 4.40
CA PRO A 251 -10.49 1.87 5.01
C PRO A 251 -10.78 0.59 4.21
N GLU A 252 -10.66 0.62 2.87
CA GLU A 252 -10.78 -0.57 2.01
C GLU A 252 -9.69 -1.60 2.34
N SER A 253 -8.42 -1.18 2.40
CA SER A 253 -7.29 -2.03 2.78
C SER A 253 -7.51 -2.67 4.16
N ARG A 254 -7.98 -1.91 5.16
CA ARG A 254 -8.27 -2.44 6.50
C ARG A 254 -9.37 -3.50 6.50
N ALA A 255 -10.43 -3.30 5.70
CA ALA A 255 -11.51 -4.27 5.56
C ALA A 255 -11.04 -5.56 4.89
N VAL A 256 -10.26 -5.43 3.82
CA VAL A 256 -9.75 -6.54 3.01
C VAL A 256 -8.66 -7.33 3.75
N ARG A 257 -7.81 -6.64 4.51
CA ARG A 257 -6.85 -7.28 5.43
C ARG A 257 -7.56 -8.20 6.43
N ALA A 258 -8.67 -7.75 7.01
CA ALA A 258 -9.46 -8.57 7.92
C ALA A 258 -10.01 -9.82 7.23
N VAL A 259 -10.40 -9.74 5.96
CA VAL A 259 -10.80 -10.92 5.16
C VAL A 259 -9.63 -11.90 5.01
N ALA A 260 -8.44 -11.43 4.65
CA ALA A 260 -7.26 -12.28 4.52
C ALA A 260 -6.93 -13.04 5.82
N ILE A 261 -7.00 -12.35 6.97
CA ILE A 261 -6.75 -12.92 8.30
C ILE A 261 -7.84 -13.94 8.69
N ASP A 262 -9.10 -13.53 8.64
CA ASP A 262 -10.19 -14.33 9.22
C ASP A 262 -10.68 -15.45 8.29
N ALA A 263 -10.56 -15.27 6.96
CA ALA A 263 -10.85 -16.35 6.01
C ALA A 263 -9.71 -17.37 5.92
N GLN A 264 -8.45 -16.94 6.17
CA GLN A 264 -7.23 -17.74 6.07
C GLN A 264 -7.22 -18.59 4.78
N PRO A 265 -7.33 -17.97 3.59
CA PRO A 265 -7.53 -18.68 2.34
C PRO A 265 -6.36 -19.62 2.02
N LEU A 266 -6.65 -20.75 1.37
CA LEU A 266 -5.63 -21.59 0.76
C LEU A 266 -5.18 -21.03 -0.59
N VAL A 267 -6.12 -20.41 -1.32
CA VAL A 267 -5.85 -19.76 -2.61
C VAL A 267 -6.58 -18.42 -2.65
N MET A 268 -5.88 -17.40 -3.16
CA MET A 268 -6.38 -16.05 -3.32
C MET A 268 -6.18 -15.59 -4.78
N LEU A 269 -7.25 -15.11 -5.43
CA LEU A 269 -7.18 -14.44 -6.73
C LEU A 269 -7.52 -12.96 -6.56
N ASP A 270 -6.68 -12.08 -7.09
CA ASP A 270 -6.97 -10.66 -7.30
C ASP A 270 -7.26 -10.43 -8.79
N GLU A 271 -8.49 -10.06 -9.13
CA GLU A 271 -8.94 -9.89 -10.51
C GLU A 271 -8.80 -8.42 -10.94
N HIS A 272 -7.93 -8.19 -11.94
CA HIS A 272 -7.45 -6.90 -12.45
C HIS A 272 -7.61 -6.76 -13.99
N GLY A 273 -7.25 -5.58 -14.52
CA GLY A 273 -6.99 -5.33 -15.94
C GLY A 273 -6.08 -4.11 -16.18
N TYR A 274 -5.36 -3.95 -17.29
CA TYR A 274 -5.36 -4.77 -18.48
C TYR A 274 -3.97 -4.83 -19.12
N THR A 275 -3.55 -6.01 -19.57
CA THR A 275 -2.20 -6.25 -20.12
C THR A 275 -2.17 -6.62 -21.61
N GLY A 276 -3.30 -6.57 -22.32
CA GLY A 276 -3.39 -6.95 -23.75
C GLY A 276 -3.54 -8.46 -23.97
N THR A 277 -2.77 -9.26 -23.25
CA THR A 277 -2.94 -10.71 -23.02
C THR A 277 -3.46 -10.94 -21.61
N THR A 278 -3.98 -12.13 -21.30
CA THR A 278 -4.31 -12.46 -19.91
C THR A 278 -3.03 -12.80 -19.15
N LEU A 279 -2.64 -11.97 -18.17
CA LEU A 279 -1.50 -12.26 -17.31
C LEU A 279 -1.96 -13.05 -16.08
N ILE A 280 -1.25 -14.12 -15.74
CA ILE A 280 -1.54 -14.97 -14.58
C ILE A 280 -0.25 -15.26 -13.82
N GLU A 281 -0.12 -14.74 -12.60
CA GLU A 281 1.05 -15.02 -11.74
C GLU A 281 1.21 -16.53 -11.47
N PRO A 282 2.45 -17.05 -11.31
CA PRO A 282 3.56 -16.44 -10.56
C PRO A 282 4.40 -15.36 -11.28
N CYS A 283 5.13 -14.57 -10.49
CA CYS A 283 5.91 -13.41 -10.91
C CYS A 283 7.34 -13.76 -11.39
N THR A 284 7.99 -12.81 -12.04
CA THR A 284 9.45 -12.78 -12.26
C THR A 284 10.19 -12.32 -10.98
N PRO A 285 11.51 -12.56 -10.84
CA PRO A 285 12.28 -11.96 -9.76
C PRO A 285 12.34 -10.42 -9.90
N PRO A 286 12.60 -9.68 -8.80
CA PRO A 286 13.01 -10.19 -7.50
C PRO A 286 11.85 -10.72 -6.67
N HIS A 287 12.10 -11.78 -5.90
CA HIS A 287 11.10 -12.38 -5.03
C HIS A 287 11.21 -11.92 -3.59
N GLY A 288 10.06 -11.74 -2.92
CA GLY A 288 10.03 -11.35 -1.52
C GLY A 288 10.82 -12.33 -0.65
N GLN A 289 11.91 -11.83 -0.05
CA GLN A 289 12.90 -12.66 0.68
C GLN A 289 12.39 -13.34 1.96
N ASN A 290 11.12 -13.13 2.31
CA ASN A 290 10.46 -13.66 3.50
C ASN A 290 9.44 -14.77 3.17
N TYR A 291 9.26 -15.13 1.90
CA TYR A 291 8.33 -16.15 1.47
C TYR A 291 8.90 -17.56 1.65
N GLU A 292 8.04 -18.51 2.01
CA GLU A 292 8.35 -19.95 1.94
C GLU A 292 8.16 -20.41 0.48
N TYR A 293 9.06 -19.97 -0.41
CA TYR A 293 8.88 -20.11 -1.86
C TYR A 293 8.85 -21.57 -2.33
N ASP A 294 9.47 -22.49 -1.58
CA ASP A 294 9.39 -23.93 -1.81
C ASP A 294 7.97 -24.49 -1.62
N LEU A 295 7.17 -23.87 -0.75
CA LEU A 295 5.77 -24.24 -0.50
C LEU A 295 4.81 -23.52 -1.44
N TYR A 296 5.16 -22.29 -1.87
CA TYR A 296 4.31 -21.45 -2.71
C TYR A 296 4.40 -21.79 -4.20
N LEU A 297 5.61 -21.87 -4.75
CA LEU A 297 5.82 -21.83 -6.19
C LEU A 297 5.21 -23.02 -6.94
N PRO A 298 5.38 -24.29 -6.50
CA PRO A 298 4.79 -25.43 -7.21
C PRO A 298 3.26 -25.37 -7.33
N PRO A 299 2.49 -25.13 -6.24
CA PRO A 299 1.05 -25.02 -6.38
C PRO A 299 0.61 -23.76 -7.13
N ALA A 300 1.32 -22.64 -6.99
CA ALA A 300 1.03 -21.43 -7.76
C ALA A 300 1.19 -21.68 -9.27
N TYR A 301 2.32 -22.24 -9.69
CA TYR A 301 2.56 -22.56 -11.09
C TYR A 301 1.53 -23.58 -11.64
N GLY A 302 1.22 -24.63 -10.87
CA GLY A 302 0.21 -25.61 -11.25
C GLY A 302 -1.20 -25.01 -11.40
N ASN A 303 -1.58 -24.08 -10.51
CA ASN A 303 -2.85 -23.38 -10.59
C ASN A 303 -2.90 -22.44 -11.80
N ALA A 304 -1.81 -21.71 -12.08
CA ALA A 304 -1.69 -20.83 -13.23
C ALA A 304 -1.88 -21.58 -14.56
N LEU A 305 -1.27 -22.76 -14.72
CA LEU A 305 -1.48 -23.61 -15.90
C LEU A 305 -2.95 -24.09 -16.03
N GLY A 306 -3.62 -24.33 -14.90
CA GLY A 306 -5.04 -24.68 -14.88
C GLY A 306 -5.94 -23.52 -15.35
N MET A 307 -5.64 -22.30 -14.90
CA MET A 307 -6.33 -21.09 -15.37
C MET A 307 -6.02 -20.81 -16.84
N GLU A 308 -4.75 -20.92 -17.25
CA GLU A 308 -4.29 -20.77 -18.64
C GLU A 308 -5.08 -21.68 -19.58
N LYS A 309 -5.23 -22.97 -19.21
CA LYS A 309 -6.03 -23.92 -20.00
C LYS A 309 -7.46 -23.44 -20.22
N ASN A 310 -8.11 -22.87 -19.20
CA ASN A 310 -9.48 -22.39 -19.30
C ASN A 310 -9.59 -21.12 -20.16
N VAL A 311 -8.63 -20.20 -20.06
CA VAL A 311 -8.60 -18.99 -20.88
C VAL A 311 -8.28 -19.33 -22.35
N ASN A 312 -7.35 -20.24 -22.60
CA ASN A 312 -7.08 -20.76 -23.94
C ASN A 312 -8.30 -21.42 -24.58
N ALA A 313 -9.18 -22.04 -23.79
CA ALA A 313 -10.45 -22.60 -24.29
C ALA A 313 -11.44 -21.53 -24.78
N LEU A 314 -11.25 -20.26 -24.39
CA LEU A 314 -11.95 -19.10 -24.94
C LEU A 314 -11.28 -18.56 -26.23
N GLY A 315 -10.16 -19.14 -26.65
CA GLY A 315 -9.38 -18.69 -27.81
C GLY A 315 -8.52 -17.46 -27.55
N LEU A 316 -8.16 -17.20 -26.28
CA LEU A 316 -7.38 -16.03 -25.86
C LEU A 316 -6.00 -16.43 -25.35
N PRO A 317 -4.94 -15.65 -25.64
CA PRO A 317 -3.59 -15.94 -25.19
C PRO A 317 -3.40 -15.59 -23.70
N VAL A 318 -2.44 -16.28 -23.07
CA VAL A 318 -2.07 -16.12 -21.67
C VAL A 318 -0.56 -15.97 -21.56
N ASP A 319 -0.14 -15.06 -20.69
CA ASP A 319 1.25 -14.93 -20.24
C ASP A 319 1.32 -15.31 -18.75
N ILE A 320 2.25 -16.18 -18.39
CA ILE A 320 2.63 -16.47 -17.00
C ILE A 320 3.97 -15.79 -16.77
N PRO A 321 4.07 -14.67 -16.02
CA PRO A 321 5.29 -13.87 -15.96
C PRO A 321 6.55 -14.67 -15.61
N PHE A 322 6.46 -15.55 -14.61
CA PHE A 322 7.54 -16.45 -14.23
C PHE A 322 8.10 -17.29 -15.41
N ARG A 323 7.24 -17.68 -16.36
CA ARG A 323 7.60 -18.48 -17.53
C ARG A 323 8.02 -17.60 -18.72
N ASP A 324 7.34 -16.47 -18.91
CA ASP A 324 7.29 -15.78 -20.20
C ASP A 324 8.01 -14.42 -20.20
N PHE A 325 8.28 -13.82 -19.03
CA PHE A 325 8.84 -12.46 -18.92
C PHE A 325 10.30 -12.47 -18.44
N ALA A 326 10.99 -11.35 -18.65
CA ALA A 326 12.37 -11.19 -18.17
C ALA A 326 12.41 -10.77 -16.69
N PRO A 327 13.50 -11.10 -15.96
CA PRO A 327 13.73 -10.62 -14.60
C PRO A 327 13.54 -9.11 -14.42
N GLY A 328 12.74 -8.71 -13.43
CA GLY A 328 12.43 -7.33 -13.05
C GLY A 328 11.23 -6.71 -13.78
N ASP A 329 10.59 -7.45 -14.71
CA ASP A 329 9.45 -6.93 -15.47
C ASP A 329 8.14 -6.97 -14.68
N TRP A 330 7.91 -8.02 -13.89
CA TRP A 330 6.70 -8.20 -13.07
C TRP A 330 7.05 -8.94 -11.76
N ASP A 331 7.18 -8.22 -10.65
CA ASP A 331 7.74 -8.76 -9.40
C ASP A 331 6.74 -8.94 -8.27
N ASP A 332 7.06 -9.86 -7.35
CA ASP A 332 6.32 -10.11 -6.10
C ASP A 332 7.09 -9.66 -4.85
N TRP A 333 8.05 -8.75 -5.01
CA TRP A 333 8.92 -8.30 -3.94
C TRP A 333 8.19 -7.59 -2.78
N PRO A 334 7.36 -6.55 -3.01
CA PRO A 334 6.78 -5.81 -1.90
C PRO A 334 5.51 -6.47 -1.35
N PRO A 335 5.30 -6.45 -0.02
CA PRO A 335 4.11 -6.98 0.65
C PRO A 335 2.90 -6.02 0.55
N VAL A 336 2.83 -5.20 -0.50
CA VAL A 336 1.84 -4.12 -0.66
C VAL A 336 0.66 -4.51 -1.55
N PHE A 337 0.83 -5.55 -2.36
CA PHE A 337 -0.21 -6.12 -3.23
C PHE A 337 -1.06 -7.13 -2.45
N THR A 338 -2.35 -7.25 -2.76
CA THR A 338 -3.24 -8.20 -2.07
C THR A 338 -2.74 -9.65 -2.09
N PRO A 339 -2.33 -10.22 -3.25
CA PRO A 339 -1.88 -11.61 -3.30
C PRO A 339 -0.59 -11.83 -2.50
N MET A 340 0.38 -10.92 -2.61
CA MET A 340 1.66 -10.98 -1.89
C MET A 340 1.46 -10.84 -0.38
N TYR A 341 0.53 -9.98 0.04
CA TYR A 341 0.11 -9.90 1.45
C TYR A 341 -0.51 -11.22 1.92
N ALA A 342 -1.40 -11.83 1.12
CA ALA A 342 -2.07 -13.08 1.46
C ALA A 342 -1.10 -14.28 1.56
N MET A 343 0.02 -14.27 0.83
CA MET A 343 1.06 -15.30 0.94
C MET A 343 1.64 -15.42 2.35
N TYR A 344 1.76 -14.29 3.08
CA TYR A 344 2.18 -14.34 4.48
C TYR A 344 1.16 -14.96 5.43
N HIS A 345 -0.10 -15.01 5.00
CA HIS A 345 -1.19 -15.70 5.69
C HIS A 345 -1.36 -17.15 5.24
N GLY A 346 -0.42 -17.67 4.45
CA GLY A 346 -0.37 -19.06 4.00
C GLY A 346 -1.28 -19.36 2.82
N ALA A 347 -1.61 -18.35 2.02
CA ALA A 347 -2.35 -18.51 0.77
C ALA A 347 -1.40 -18.66 -0.43
N ILE A 348 -1.88 -19.37 -1.45
CA ILE A 348 -1.33 -19.28 -2.82
C ILE A 348 -2.01 -18.09 -3.50
N GLY A 349 -1.31 -16.96 -3.57
CA GLY A 349 -1.81 -15.71 -4.15
C GLY A 349 -1.57 -15.61 -5.66
N HIS A 350 -2.50 -15.00 -6.38
CA HIS A 350 -2.35 -14.66 -7.80
C HIS A 350 -2.97 -13.29 -8.10
N THR A 351 -2.23 -12.41 -8.76
CA THR A 351 -2.82 -11.38 -9.61
C THR A 351 -3.20 -11.99 -10.96
N VAL A 352 -4.39 -11.63 -11.45
CA VAL A 352 -4.87 -11.94 -12.81
C VAL A 352 -5.18 -10.63 -13.52
N GLU A 353 -4.49 -10.32 -14.62
CA GLU A 353 -4.82 -9.15 -15.46
C GLU A 353 -5.57 -9.60 -16.71
N ILE A 354 -6.78 -9.08 -16.93
CA ILE A 354 -7.59 -9.41 -18.10
C ILE A 354 -7.18 -8.59 -19.35
N PRO A 355 -7.44 -9.07 -20.58
CA PRO A 355 -6.69 -8.59 -21.73
C PRO A 355 -7.13 -7.23 -22.30
N LEU A 356 -8.44 -6.97 -22.39
CA LEU A 356 -8.95 -5.91 -23.29
C LEU A 356 -9.27 -4.61 -22.54
N ARG A 357 -8.52 -3.54 -22.79
CA ARG A 357 -8.79 -2.24 -22.16
C ARG A 357 -10.18 -1.69 -22.49
N VAL A 358 -10.87 -1.20 -21.45
CA VAL A 358 -12.14 -0.44 -21.54
C VAL A 358 -12.14 0.82 -20.68
N ASN A 359 -10.99 1.22 -20.12
CA ASN A 359 -10.84 2.33 -19.19
C ASN A 359 -10.09 3.53 -19.79
N ASN A 360 -9.99 4.63 -19.03
CA ASN A 360 -9.21 5.82 -19.38
C ASN A 360 -9.54 6.34 -20.79
N ALA A 361 -8.54 6.63 -21.64
CA ALA A 361 -8.75 7.15 -22.99
C ALA A 361 -9.63 6.23 -23.85
N ASP A 362 -9.53 4.91 -23.71
CA ASP A 362 -10.36 3.94 -24.44
C ASP A 362 -11.83 4.06 -24.03
N TYR A 363 -12.11 4.30 -22.74
CA TYR A 363 -13.47 4.53 -22.25
C TYR A 363 -14.12 5.71 -22.97
N ASP A 364 -13.38 6.81 -23.19
CA ASP A 364 -13.91 8.03 -23.79
C ASP A 364 -13.95 7.95 -25.33
N ALA A 365 -12.94 7.34 -25.96
CA ALA A 365 -12.77 7.36 -27.41
C ALA A 365 -13.50 6.22 -28.15
N LEU A 366 -13.67 5.04 -27.54
CA LEU A 366 -14.24 3.89 -28.25
C LEU A 366 -15.77 3.93 -28.31
N PRO A 367 -16.38 3.40 -29.40
CA PRO A 367 -17.83 3.22 -29.47
C PRO A 367 -18.34 2.32 -28.33
N VAL A 368 -19.52 2.65 -27.79
CA VAL A 368 -20.16 1.89 -26.69
C VAL A 368 -20.31 0.40 -27.04
N ALA A 369 -20.61 0.05 -28.29
CA ALA A 369 -20.72 -1.33 -28.73
C ALA A 369 -19.39 -2.10 -28.60
N GLU A 370 -18.26 -1.45 -28.91
CA GLU A 370 -16.93 -2.05 -28.77
C GLU A 370 -16.55 -2.21 -27.30
N LEU A 371 -16.80 -1.20 -26.47
CA LEU A 371 -16.58 -1.27 -25.03
C LEU A 371 -17.35 -2.44 -24.40
N ARG A 372 -18.63 -2.60 -24.75
CA ARG A 372 -19.48 -3.71 -24.28
C ARG A 372 -19.00 -5.07 -24.77
N ARG A 373 -18.51 -5.16 -26.02
CA ARG A 373 -17.91 -6.39 -26.56
C ARG A 373 -16.68 -6.78 -25.74
N ARG A 374 -15.76 -5.85 -25.51
CA ARG A 374 -14.54 -6.07 -24.71
C ARG A 374 -14.86 -6.46 -23.28
N ALA A 375 -15.76 -5.73 -22.62
CA ALA A 375 -16.20 -6.02 -21.26
C ALA A 375 -16.83 -7.42 -21.13
N ALA A 376 -17.63 -7.86 -22.12
CA ALA A 376 -18.20 -9.20 -22.12
C ALA A 376 -17.12 -10.31 -22.25
N ILE A 377 -16.11 -10.09 -23.10
CA ILE A 377 -14.97 -11.00 -23.25
C ILE A 377 -14.18 -11.08 -21.94
N ASN A 378 -13.79 -9.93 -21.38
CA ASN A 378 -13.08 -9.84 -20.10
C ASN A 378 -13.85 -10.51 -18.96
N THR A 379 -15.17 -10.30 -18.87
CA THR A 379 -16.02 -10.99 -17.88
C THR A 379 -15.96 -12.51 -18.02
N SER A 380 -15.81 -13.00 -19.25
CA SER A 380 -15.70 -14.45 -19.53
C SER A 380 -14.32 -14.99 -19.14
N VAL A 381 -13.26 -14.18 -19.29
CA VAL A 381 -11.91 -14.49 -18.79
C VAL A 381 -11.90 -14.62 -17.27
N VAL A 382 -12.48 -13.66 -16.55
CA VAL A 382 -12.63 -13.73 -15.08
C VAL A 382 -13.37 -15.00 -14.65
N GLU A 383 -14.44 -15.37 -15.33
CA GLU A 383 -15.15 -16.62 -15.02
C GLU A 383 -14.24 -17.85 -15.24
N ALA A 384 -13.48 -17.86 -16.33
CA ALA A 384 -12.58 -18.95 -16.69
C ALA A 384 -11.43 -19.14 -15.67
N THR A 385 -10.81 -18.04 -15.21
CA THR A 385 -9.73 -18.05 -14.22
C THR A 385 -10.21 -18.53 -12.87
N ILE A 386 -11.34 -18.00 -12.38
CA ILE A 386 -11.92 -18.46 -11.10
C ILE A 386 -12.30 -19.94 -11.18
N ARG A 387 -12.93 -20.40 -12.28
CA ARG A 387 -13.24 -21.84 -12.46
C ARG A 387 -12.00 -22.73 -12.49
N GLY A 388 -10.91 -22.25 -13.10
CA GLY A 388 -9.62 -22.94 -13.12
C GLY A 388 -9.13 -23.16 -11.70
N THR A 389 -9.16 -22.10 -10.90
CA THR A 389 -8.77 -22.15 -9.48
C THR A 389 -9.67 -23.03 -8.62
N LEU A 390 -10.99 -22.99 -8.80
CA LEU A 390 -11.92 -23.88 -8.09
C LEU A 390 -11.62 -25.36 -8.38
N THR A 391 -11.36 -25.68 -9.65
CA THR A 391 -11.02 -27.03 -10.10
C THR A 391 -9.68 -27.49 -9.53
N TYR A 392 -8.66 -26.63 -9.63
CA TYR A 392 -7.33 -26.92 -9.10
C TYR A 392 -7.37 -27.14 -7.58
N THR A 393 -8.09 -26.28 -6.86
CA THR A 393 -8.18 -26.35 -5.40
C THR A 393 -8.89 -27.61 -4.93
N ASP A 394 -9.99 -28.04 -5.58
CA ASP A 394 -10.66 -29.28 -5.17
C ASP A 394 -9.78 -30.51 -5.41
N ALA A 395 -9.08 -30.55 -6.55
CA ALA A 395 -8.16 -31.64 -6.89
C ALA A 395 -6.93 -31.69 -5.96
N ASN A 396 -6.43 -30.53 -5.51
CA ASN A 396 -5.20 -30.40 -4.72
C ASN A 396 -5.46 -30.01 -3.25
N ARG A 397 -6.71 -30.11 -2.76
CA ARG A 397 -7.10 -29.64 -1.42
C ARG A 397 -6.18 -30.16 -0.31
N ALA A 398 -5.82 -31.45 -0.37
CA ALA A 398 -5.01 -32.06 0.67
C ALA A 398 -3.57 -31.50 0.72
N SER A 399 -2.94 -31.30 -0.44
CA SER A 399 -1.58 -30.73 -0.50
C SER A 399 -1.57 -29.24 -0.14
N LEU A 400 -2.60 -28.48 -0.53
CA LEU A 400 -2.74 -27.07 -0.15
C LEU A 400 -2.89 -26.90 1.36
N ILE A 401 -3.74 -27.71 2.01
CA ILE A 401 -3.87 -27.71 3.49
C ILE A 401 -2.54 -28.08 4.15
N ALA A 402 -1.85 -29.11 3.63
CA ALA A 402 -0.57 -29.54 4.17
C ALA A 402 0.52 -28.46 4.04
N GLY A 403 0.57 -27.74 2.92
CA GLY A 403 1.49 -26.63 2.70
C GLY A 403 1.26 -25.49 3.69
N GLN A 404 0.01 -25.08 3.92
CA GLN A 404 -0.31 -24.05 4.90
C GLN A 404 0.05 -24.47 6.34
N ILE A 405 -0.26 -25.72 6.72
CA ILE A 405 0.16 -26.28 8.03
C ILE A 405 1.68 -26.25 8.16
N GLU A 406 2.41 -26.64 7.11
CA GLU A 406 3.88 -26.69 7.13
C GLU A 406 4.50 -25.30 7.27
N GLN A 407 3.97 -24.29 6.56
CA GLN A 407 4.42 -22.90 6.70
C GLN A 407 4.32 -22.41 8.15
N PHE A 408 3.16 -22.61 8.80
CA PHE A 408 2.98 -22.19 10.20
C PHE A 408 3.81 -23.03 11.18
N ARG A 409 3.99 -24.34 10.89
CA ARG A 409 4.86 -25.22 11.68
C ARG A 409 6.30 -24.74 11.67
N ARG A 410 6.85 -24.42 10.50
CA ARG A 410 8.19 -23.85 10.36
C ARG A 410 8.29 -22.55 11.15
N GLY A 411 7.27 -21.69 11.01
CA GLY A 411 7.07 -20.46 11.79
C GLY A 411 7.31 -20.65 13.29
N TRP A 412 6.51 -21.50 13.92
CA TRP A 412 6.62 -21.82 15.35
C TRP A 412 7.94 -22.48 15.75
N ALA A 413 8.50 -23.32 14.88
CA ALA A 413 9.76 -23.99 15.14
C ALA A 413 10.96 -23.04 15.04
N GLY A 414 10.79 -21.85 14.45
CA GLY A 414 11.91 -20.93 14.19
C GLY A 414 12.87 -21.47 13.13
N GLU A 415 12.39 -22.34 12.23
CA GLU A 415 13.23 -22.96 11.19
C GLU A 415 13.71 -21.93 10.15
N PRO A 416 14.91 -22.08 9.57
CA PRO A 416 15.31 -21.28 8.42
C PRO A 416 14.42 -21.55 7.20
N LEU A 417 14.39 -20.62 6.25
CA LEU A 417 13.82 -20.84 4.92
C LEU A 417 14.55 -21.99 4.21
N ARG A 418 13.87 -22.66 3.28
CA ARG A 418 14.44 -23.79 2.53
C ARG A 418 15.10 -23.32 1.24
N ASP A 419 16.24 -23.93 0.94
CA ASP A 419 16.89 -23.77 -0.36
C ASP A 419 16.07 -24.49 -1.43
N VAL A 420 15.70 -23.73 -2.46
CA VAL A 420 14.99 -24.25 -3.63
C VAL A 420 16.02 -24.61 -4.71
N PRO A 421 16.10 -25.87 -5.15
CA PRO A 421 17.07 -26.30 -6.16
C PRO A 421 16.72 -25.78 -7.56
N ASP A 422 17.70 -25.70 -8.45
CA ASP A 422 17.44 -25.36 -9.87
C ASP A 422 16.49 -26.36 -10.51
N GLY A 423 15.58 -25.87 -11.34
CA GLY A 423 14.56 -26.68 -12.00
C GLY A 423 13.48 -27.23 -11.07
N PHE A 424 13.34 -26.70 -9.84
CA PHE A 424 12.28 -27.09 -8.90
C PHE A 424 10.88 -26.99 -9.52
N VAL A 425 10.66 -25.94 -10.30
CA VAL A 425 9.65 -25.86 -11.36
C VAL A 425 10.36 -25.46 -12.67
N PRO A 426 9.78 -25.73 -13.85
CA PRO A 426 10.38 -25.32 -15.11
C PRO A 426 10.65 -23.81 -15.15
N GLY A 427 11.90 -23.41 -15.34
CA GLY A 427 12.34 -22.01 -15.35
C GLY A 427 13.02 -21.54 -14.07
N TYR A 428 12.87 -22.24 -12.93
CA TYR A 428 13.48 -21.80 -11.67
C TYR A 428 15.01 -21.90 -11.71
N GLY A 429 15.70 -20.78 -11.46
CA GLY A 429 17.14 -20.66 -11.54
C GLY A 429 17.79 -19.87 -10.40
N PRO A 430 19.12 -19.63 -10.47
CA PRO A 430 19.86 -18.86 -9.48
C PRO A 430 19.31 -17.44 -9.23
N GLU A 431 18.73 -16.81 -10.25
CA GLU A 431 18.12 -15.47 -10.22
C GLU A 431 16.87 -15.38 -9.32
N ASP A 432 16.22 -16.50 -9.03
CA ASP A 432 14.99 -16.59 -8.24
C ASP A 432 15.26 -16.83 -6.73
N ARG A 433 16.53 -16.93 -6.33
CA ARG A 433 16.91 -17.29 -4.96
C ARG A 433 16.94 -16.07 -4.05
N TYR A 434 15.81 -15.81 -3.39
CA TYR A 434 15.67 -14.77 -2.37
C TYR A 434 15.32 -15.39 -1.02
N GLN A 435 16.19 -15.15 -0.03
CA GLN A 435 16.00 -15.62 1.33
C GLN A 435 16.51 -14.57 2.32
N THR A 436 16.03 -14.70 3.56
CA THR A 436 16.49 -13.93 4.71
C THR A 436 16.84 -14.86 5.86
N THR A 437 17.51 -14.32 6.87
CA THR A 437 17.70 -14.99 8.16
C THR A 437 16.80 -14.31 9.19
N PHE A 438 15.88 -15.07 9.78
CA PHE A 438 15.02 -14.55 10.83
C PHE A 438 15.83 -14.34 12.13
N PRO A 439 15.74 -13.16 12.77
CA PRO A 439 16.30 -12.98 14.11
C PRO A 439 15.49 -13.78 15.12
N ARG A 440 16.00 -13.98 16.34
CA ARG A 440 15.22 -14.59 17.42
C ARG A 440 14.02 -13.72 17.79
N ALA A 441 14.20 -12.40 17.91
CA ALA A 441 13.12 -11.48 18.26
C ALA A 441 13.41 -10.03 17.88
N TYR A 442 12.35 -9.23 17.80
CA TYR A 442 12.43 -7.77 17.85
C TYR A 442 11.93 -7.26 19.20
N VAL A 443 12.65 -6.28 19.76
CA VAL A 443 12.33 -5.69 21.07
C VAL A 443 12.03 -4.20 20.91
N ILE A 444 10.83 -3.80 21.30
CA ILE A 444 10.30 -2.43 21.15
C ILE A 444 10.11 -1.84 22.55
N PRO A 445 10.98 -0.92 23.01
CA PRO A 445 10.79 -0.20 24.26
C PRO A 445 9.45 0.54 24.27
N ALA A 446 8.70 0.41 25.36
CA ALA A 446 7.43 1.12 25.53
C ALA A 446 7.66 2.58 25.94
N GLY A 447 6.60 3.40 25.83
CA GLY A 447 6.52 4.70 26.48
C GLY A 447 6.26 5.91 25.57
N GLY A 448 6.22 5.73 24.25
CA GLY A 448 5.95 6.81 23.29
C GLY A 448 4.92 6.43 22.22
N PRO A 449 4.30 7.44 21.56
CA PRO A 449 3.26 7.23 20.56
C PRO A 449 3.74 6.41 19.36
N ALA A 450 4.99 6.57 18.93
CA ALA A 450 5.57 5.78 17.84
C ALA A 450 5.61 4.27 18.14
N ALA A 451 6.02 3.90 19.37
CA ALA A 451 6.09 2.50 19.79
C ALA A 451 4.70 1.88 19.93
N ALA A 452 3.73 2.61 20.50
CA ALA A 452 2.35 2.15 20.59
C ALA A 452 1.74 1.93 19.21
N ARG A 453 1.85 2.92 18.31
CA ARG A 453 1.40 2.84 16.92
C ARG A 453 2.00 1.64 16.19
N LEU A 454 3.32 1.42 16.30
CA LEU A 454 3.97 0.29 15.67
C LEU A 454 3.42 -1.05 16.20
N VAL A 455 3.25 -1.18 17.52
CA VAL A 455 2.72 -2.42 18.13
C VAL A 455 1.26 -2.67 17.75
N ASP A 456 0.41 -1.65 17.79
CA ASP A 456 -0.99 -1.76 17.34
C ASP A 456 -1.06 -2.16 15.87
N HIS A 457 -0.17 -1.60 15.04
CA HIS A 457 -0.08 -1.94 13.62
C HIS A 457 0.33 -3.40 13.40
N LEU A 458 1.34 -3.89 14.14
CA LEU A 458 1.73 -5.30 14.09
C LEU A 458 0.54 -6.22 14.49
N ILE A 459 -0.15 -5.91 15.59
CA ILE A 459 -1.30 -6.68 16.06
C ILE A 459 -2.44 -6.66 15.05
N ALA A 460 -2.72 -5.51 14.43
CA ALA A 460 -3.75 -5.38 13.39
C ALA A 460 -3.46 -6.23 12.15
N HIS A 461 -2.18 -6.58 11.94
CA HIS A 461 -1.68 -7.47 10.89
C HIS A 461 -1.54 -8.93 11.34
N ASP A 462 -2.14 -9.29 12.48
CA ASP A 462 -2.12 -10.64 13.07
C ASP A 462 -0.72 -11.11 13.51
N ILE A 463 0.17 -10.16 13.80
CA ILE A 463 1.48 -10.45 14.38
C ILE A 463 1.35 -10.49 15.90
N ARG A 464 1.86 -11.57 16.49
CA ARG A 464 1.81 -11.81 17.93
C ARG A 464 2.87 -10.99 18.63
N VAL A 465 2.41 -10.08 19.49
CA VAL A 465 3.26 -9.24 20.33
C VAL A 465 3.00 -9.56 21.80
N THR A 466 4.08 -9.65 22.57
CA THR A 466 4.01 -9.83 24.02
C THR A 466 4.64 -8.66 24.76
N ARG A 467 4.30 -8.48 26.04
CA ARG A 467 4.79 -7.40 26.89
C ARG A 467 5.41 -7.96 28.16
N ALA A 468 6.58 -7.46 28.52
CA ALA A 468 7.26 -7.82 29.76
C ALA A 468 6.63 -7.11 30.96
N SER A 469 6.22 -7.85 31.99
CA SER A 469 5.70 -7.26 33.24
C SER A 469 6.79 -6.79 34.20
N ARG A 470 8.04 -7.19 33.97
CA ARG A 470 9.21 -6.88 34.79
C ARG A 470 10.38 -6.46 33.90
N PRO A 471 11.36 -5.69 34.40
CA PRO A 471 12.57 -5.43 33.66
C PRO A 471 13.31 -6.75 33.38
N PHE A 472 14.03 -6.81 32.26
CA PHE A 472 14.82 -7.97 31.86
C PHE A 472 16.08 -7.54 31.12
N THR A 473 17.04 -8.45 31.00
CA THR A 473 18.25 -8.26 30.19
C THR A 473 18.24 -9.28 29.06
N LEU A 474 18.51 -8.82 27.84
CA LEU A 474 18.63 -9.68 26.67
C LEU A 474 19.85 -9.21 25.86
N THR A 475 20.73 -10.16 25.52
CA THR A 475 22.01 -9.90 24.81
C THR A 475 22.81 -8.74 25.41
N GLY A 476 22.92 -8.67 26.74
CA GLY A 476 23.69 -7.63 27.45
C GLY A 476 23.00 -6.25 27.55
N ARG A 477 21.81 -6.07 26.96
CA ARG A 477 21.03 -4.83 27.05
C ARG A 477 19.89 -4.97 28.05
N ALA A 478 19.79 -4.02 28.97
CA ALA A 478 18.69 -3.93 29.92
C ALA A 478 17.46 -3.26 29.26
N TYR A 479 16.29 -3.85 29.49
CA TYR A 479 15.00 -3.36 29.03
C TYR A 479 14.07 -3.15 30.23
N PRO A 480 13.37 -2.01 30.33
CA PRO A 480 12.44 -1.76 31.43
C PRO A 480 11.19 -2.61 31.32
N ALA A 481 10.45 -2.72 32.44
CA ALA A 481 9.10 -3.26 32.43
C ALA A 481 8.22 -2.49 31.43
N GLY A 482 7.27 -3.20 30.82
CA GLY A 482 6.39 -2.68 29.79
C GLY A 482 6.93 -2.78 28.37
N THR A 483 8.21 -3.12 28.17
CA THR A 483 8.82 -3.39 26.86
C THR A 483 8.08 -4.49 26.11
N TYR A 484 7.87 -4.29 24.81
CA TYR A 484 7.25 -5.26 23.93
C TYR A 484 8.28 -6.17 23.26
N VAL A 485 7.90 -7.41 23.01
CA VAL A 485 8.72 -8.44 22.36
C VAL A 485 7.89 -9.10 21.26
N VAL A 486 8.41 -9.03 20.04
CA VAL A 486 7.91 -9.77 18.88
C VAL A 486 8.78 -11.02 18.75
N ASP A 487 8.24 -12.15 19.20
CA ASP A 487 8.92 -13.45 19.11
C ASP A 487 8.82 -13.97 17.66
N MET A 488 9.95 -14.20 16.98
CA MET A 488 9.92 -14.70 15.60
C MET A 488 9.57 -16.20 15.47
N HIS A 489 9.41 -16.90 16.59
CA HIS A 489 8.84 -18.25 16.66
C HIS A 489 7.31 -18.12 16.72
N GLN A 490 6.72 -17.73 15.59
CA GLN A 490 5.29 -17.49 15.44
C GLN A 490 4.86 -17.77 13.98
N PRO A 491 3.57 -18.04 13.71
CA PRO A 491 3.12 -18.48 12.39
C PRO A 491 3.33 -17.41 11.30
N LYS A 492 3.11 -16.12 11.61
CA LYS A 492 3.26 -15.00 10.66
C LYS A 492 4.65 -14.35 10.69
N ARG A 493 5.69 -15.11 11.03
CA ARG A 493 7.08 -14.58 11.15
C ARG A 493 7.57 -13.88 9.88
N GLY A 494 7.15 -14.33 8.70
CA GLY A 494 7.55 -13.74 7.42
C GLY A 494 7.05 -12.31 7.30
N LEU A 495 5.79 -12.04 7.66
CA LEU A 495 5.22 -10.70 7.66
C LEU A 495 5.84 -9.82 8.74
N ALA A 496 6.01 -10.37 9.95
CA ALA A 496 6.67 -9.67 11.04
C ALA A 496 8.09 -9.23 10.66
N ASN A 497 8.85 -10.12 10.02
CA ASN A 497 10.20 -9.82 9.55
C ASN A 497 10.16 -8.80 8.43
N ALA A 498 9.31 -8.99 7.40
CA ALA A 498 9.15 -8.02 6.32
C ALA A 498 8.88 -6.60 6.84
N MET A 499 8.06 -6.44 7.88
CA MET A 499 7.77 -5.12 8.47
C MET A 499 8.92 -4.55 9.32
N LEU A 500 9.72 -5.40 9.99
CA LEU A 500 10.69 -4.97 11.01
C LEU A 500 12.17 -5.09 10.59
N GLU A 501 12.48 -5.87 9.57
CA GLU A 501 13.82 -5.96 9.01
C GLU A 501 14.23 -4.65 8.33
N ALA A 502 15.53 -4.47 8.06
CA ALA A 502 15.99 -3.30 7.29
C ALA A 502 15.55 -3.38 5.82
N GLY A 503 15.44 -4.59 5.29
CA GLY A 503 15.28 -4.93 3.88
C GLY A 503 16.63 -5.33 3.27
N ARG A 504 16.72 -5.33 1.95
CA ARG A 504 17.93 -5.69 1.20
C ARG A 504 18.15 -4.71 0.05
N ASP A 505 19.40 -4.39 -0.25
CA ASP A 505 19.78 -3.77 -1.51
C ASP A 505 19.73 -4.83 -2.63
N ILE A 506 18.77 -4.68 -3.54
CA ILE A 506 18.53 -5.57 -4.67
C ILE A 506 18.98 -4.97 -6.00
N SER A 507 19.71 -3.85 -5.97
CA SER A 507 20.15 -3.11 -7.17
C SER A 507 21.03 -3.94 -8.11
N ALA A 508 21.76 -4.93 -7.58
CA ALA A 508 22.58 -5.84 -8.37
C ALA A 508 21.84 -7.10 -8.83
N ALA A 509 20.70 -7.43 -8.19
CA ALA A 509 19.95 -8.64 -8.47
C ALA A 509 19.06 -8.48 -9.70
N VAL A 510 18.50 -7.29 -9.91
CA VAL A 510 17.60 -7.01 -11.03
C VAL A 510 17.89 -5.68 -11.70
N PRO A 511 17.69 -5.57 -13.03
CA PRO A 511 18.02 -4.37 -13.76
C PRO A 511 17.12 -3.18 -13.39
N GLN A 512 15.90 -3.47 -12.96
CA GLN A 512 14.82 -2.54 -12.65
C GLN A 512 13.85 -3.16 -11.63
N MET A 513 12.98 -2.33 -11.07
CA MET A 513 11.88 -2.73 -10.19
C MET A 513 10.54 -2.33 -10.79
N TYR A 514 9.50 -3.15 -10.57
CA TYR A 514 8.14 -2.80 -10.96
C TYR A 514 7.52 -1.74 -10.04
N ASP A 515 7.70 -1.86 -8.72
CA ASP A 515 7.25 -0.85 -7.75
C ASP A 515 8.27 -0.64 -6.61
N ILE A 516 7.80 -0.35 -5.40
CA ILE A 516 8.61 -0.11 -4.20
C ILE A 516 9.39 -1.36 -3.78
N SER A 517 10.62 -1.15 -3.33
CA SER A 517 11.59 -2.18 -2.99
C SER A 517 12.10 -2.11 -1.54
N GLY A 518 11.68 -1.09 -0.77
CA GLY A 518 11.99 -0.99 0.67
C GLY A 518 10.90 -0.26 1.45
N TRP A 519 10.53 -0.76 2.63
CA TRP A 519 9.41 -0.21 3.41
C TRP A 519 9.59 -0.34 4.94
N SER A 520 10.75 -0.71 5.47
CA SER A 520 10.95 -1.03 6.90
C SER A 520 10.19 -0.12 7.89
N HIS A 521 9.17 -0.64 8.57
CA HIS A 521 8.41 0.12 9.58
C HIS A 521 9.31 0.45 10.77
N ARG A 522 10.18 -0.50 11.15
CA ARG A 522 11.20 -0.27 12.18
C ARG A 522 12.05 0.98 11.92
N LEU A 523 12.48 1.19 10.68
CA LEU A 523 13.37 2.31 10.34
C LEU A 523 12.60 3.60 10.06
N LEU A 524 11.37 3.51 9.55
CA LEU A 524 10.63 4.64 9.02
C LEU A 524 9.47 5.14 9.90
N TRP A 525 9.05 4.40 10.93
CA TRP A 525 7.89 4.78 11.78
C TRP A 525 8.30 5.47 13.09
N GLY A 526 9.59 5.73 13.30
CA GLY A 526 10.11 6.52 14.42
C GLY A 526 10.23 5.77 15.76
N ALA A 527 9.72 4.54 15.87
CA ALA A 527 9.86 3.74 17.07
C ALA A 527 11.28 3.16 17.18
N PRO A 528 11.93 3.21 18.35
CA PRO A 528 13.15 2.45 18.55
C PRO A 528 12.84 0.95 18.58
N VAL A 529 13.55 0.17 17.79
CA VAL A 529 13.42 -1.30 17.80
C VAL A 529 14.80 -1.92 17.76
N SER A 530 15.06 -2.82 18.70
CA SER A 530 16.29 -3.61 18.77
C SER A 530 16.08 -4.96 18.11
N VAL A 531 17.05 -5.40 17.30
CA VAL A 531 17.08 -6.74 16.73
C VAL A 531 17.85 -7.65 17.67
N VAL A 532 17.30 -8.81 17.99
CA VAL A 532 17.93 -9.83 18.82
C VAL A 532 18.13 -11.07 17.98
N GLU A 533 19.37 -11.31 17.57
CA GLU A 533 19.71 -12.44 16.70
C GLU A 533 19.56 -13.79 17.40
N ARG A 534 19.96 -13.87 18.67
CA ARG A 534 20.01 -15.11 19.46
C ARG A 534 19.75 -14.85 20.94
N GLY A 535 19.39 -15.88 21.68
CA GLY A 535 19.20 -15.84 23.13
C GLY A 535 17.83 -16.33 23.59
N ALA A 536 17.70 -16.63 24.87
CA ALA A 536 16.40 -17.01 25.46
C ALA A 536 15.58 -15.75 25.77
N LEU A 537 14.30 -15.76 25.38
CA LEU A 537 13.37 -14.70 25.75
C LEU A 537 13.06 -14.74 27.26
N PRO A 538 12.76 -13.59 27.87
CA PRO A 538 12.41 -13.53 29.29
C PRO A 538 11.13 -14.32 29.59
N SER A 539 11.04 -14.87 30.80
CA SER A 539 9.80 -15.49 31.29
C SER A 539 8.77 -14.43 31.69
N GLY A 540 7.49 -14.80 31.72
CA GLY A 540 6.40 -13.92 32.18
C GLY A 540 5.99 -12.84 31.18
N LEU A 541 6.32 -13.01 29.89
CA LEU A 541 5.77 -12.23 28.79
C LEU A 541 4.25 -12.49 28.68
N ARG A 542 3.47 -11.43 28.45
CA ARG A 542 2.00 -11.50 28.31
C ARG A 542 1.55 -11.03 26.94
N PRO A 543 0.62 -11.70 26.25
CA PRO A 543 0.07 -11.24 24.99
C PRO A 543 -0.51 -9.81 25.07
N VAL A 544 -0.40 -9.08 23.97
CA VAL A 544 -0.92 -7.72 23.82
C VAL A 544 -2.00 -7.71 22.76
N SER A 545 -3.15 -7.14 23.07
CA SER A 545 -4.25 -6.89 22.11
C SER A 545 -4.35 -5.42 21.70
N THR A 546 -3.79 -4.51 22.50
CA THR A 546 -3.64 -3.08 22.18
C THR A 546 -2.50 -2.48 22.98
N ALA A 547 -1.77 -1.55 22.39
CA ALA A 547 -0.72 -0.78 23.03
C ALA A 547 -1.25 0.58 23.47
N ALA A 548 -1.21 0.85 24.78
CA ALA A 548 -1.53 2.19 25.29
C ALA A 548 -0.28 3.09 25.18
N PRO A 549 -0.33 4.24 24.47
CA PRO A 549 0.71 5.24 24.61
C PRO A 549 0.61 5.88 25.99
N THR A 550 1.76 6.19 26.60
CA THR A 550 1.79 6.85 27.93
C THR A 550 2.19 8.29 27.75
N GLY A 551 1.19 9.17 27.63
CA GLY A 551 1.42 10.61 27.73
C GLY A 551 1.86 11.00 29.14
N ALA A 552 2.62 12.09 29.26
CA ALA A 552 3.06 12.58 30.56
C ALA A 552 3.31 14.08 30.54
N VAL A 553 2.98 14.74 31.67
CA VAL A 553 3.32 16.13 31.95
C VAL A 553 4.09 16.16 33.27
N PRO A 554 5.29 16.77 33.34
CA PRO A 554 6.10 16.78 34.55
C PRO A 554 5.41 17.57 35.65
N ALA A 555 5.53 17.13 36.91
CA ALA A 555 5.07 17.91 38.05
C ALA A 555 5.86 19.23 38.17
N GLY A 556 5.21 20.30 38.64
CA GLY A 556 5.86 21.59 38.87
C GLY A 556 5.07 22.80 38.34
N ARG A 557 5.67 23.98 38.47
CA ARG A 557 5.08 25.28 38.07
C ARG A 557 5.79 25.97 36.91
N GLY A 558 6.83 25.35 36.34
CA GLY A 558 7.55 25.88 35.19
C GLY A 558 6.83 25.64 33.88
N ASP A 559 7.26 26.37 32.85
CA ASP A 559 6.85 26.15 31.46
C ASP A 559 7.22 24.73 31.00
N LEU A 560 6.52 24.26 29.98
CA LEU A 560 6.61 22.91 29.45
C LEU A 560 7.32 22.93 28.09
N LEU A 561 8.05 21.87 27.79
CA LEU A 561 8.70 21.65 26.50
C LEU A 561 8.06 20.46 25.80
N LEU A 562 7.76 20.61 24.51
CA LEU A 562 7.31 19.55 23.61
C LEU A 562 8.31 19.43 22.46
N THR A 563 8.95 18.27 22.35
CA THR A 563 9.78 17.93 21.19
C THR A 563 8.88 17.35 20.10
N LEU A 564 8.91 17.92 18.90
CA LEU A 564 8.16 17.40 17.76
C LEU A 564 8.91 16.21 17.14
N ALA A 565 8.80 15.02 17.74
CA ALA A 565 9.53 13.81 17.32
C ALA A 565 8.61 12.76 16.67
N ASP A 566 7.30 12.85 16.88
CA ASP A 566 6.27 11.99 16.29
C ASP A 566 5.09 12.81 15.75
N ALA A 567 4.33 12.23 14.80
CA ALA A 567 3.10 12.83 14.29
C ALA A 567 2.10 13.19 15.41
N ALA A 568 2.05 12.40 16.50
CA ALA A 568 1.24 12.71 17.66
C ALA A 568 1.62 14.03 18.34
N ASP A 569 2.91 14.37 18.40
CA ASP A 569 3.39 15.63 18.98
C ASP A 569 2.94 16.82 18.14
N VAL A 570 2.96 16.68 16.82
CA VAL A 570 2.47 17.70 15.87
C VAL A 570 0.98 17.92 16.04
N ARG A 571 0.18 16.85 16.12
CA ARG A 571 -1.27 16.95 16.38
C ARG A 571 -1.56 17.63 17.71
N ALA A 572 -0.82 17.27 18.77
CA ALA A 572 -0.96 17.89 20.08
C ALA A 572 -0.66 19.39 20.02
N LEU A 573 0.41 19.80 19.33
CA LEU A 573 0.72 21.21 19.12
C LEU A 573 -0.39 21.93 18.34
N ASN A 574 -0.84 21.38 17.21
CA ASN A 574 -1.89 22.00 16.41
C ASN A 574 -3.22 22.11 17.20
N ALA A 575 -3.55 21.12 18.05
CA ALA A 575 -4.70 21.19 18.94
C ALA A 575 -4.57 22.30 20.00
N LEU A 576 -3.37 22.47 20.60
CA LEU A 576 -3.10 23.57 21.53
C LEU A 576 -3.25 24.94 20.84
N LEU A 577 -2.64 25.11 19.66
CA LEU A 577 -2.71 26.35 18.89
C LEU A 577 -4.16 26.66 18.46
N ALA A 578 -4.94 25.66 18.06
CA ALA A 578 -6.35 25.81 17.73
C ALA A 578 -7.20 26.22 18.95
N ALA A 579 -6.80 25.82 20.16
CA ALA A 579 -7.41 26.26 21.41
C ALA A 579 -6.93 27.65 21.89
N GLY A 580 -6.11 28.35 21.10
CA GLY A 580 -5.57 29.67 21.45
C GLY A 580 -4.45 29.62 22.50
N VAL A 581 -3.86 28.45 22.77
CA VAL A 581 -2.73 28.33 23.69
C VAL A 581 -1.50 28.97 23.07
N PRO A 582 -0.89 29.99 23.70
CA PRO A 582 0.36 30.57 23.21
C PRO A 582 1.46 29.52 23.27
N ALA A 583 2.22 29.37 22.19
CA ALA A 583 3.38 28.48 22.14
C ALA A 583 4.55 29.20 21.46
N ARG A 584 5.79 28.86 21.84
CA ARG A 584 7.00 29.45 21.25
C ARG A 584 7.94 28.37 20.72
N ARG A 585 8.46 28.55 19.51
CA ARG A 585 9.46 27.66 18.90
C ARG A 585 10.87 28.10 19.31
N LEU A 586 11.68 27.16 19.77
CA LEU A 586 13.10 27.34 20.01
C LEU A 586 13.92 27.14 18.71
N PRO A 587 15.19 27.57 18.65
CA PRO A 587 16.02 27.43 17.46
C PRO A 587 16.15 25.99 16.94
N ASP A 588 16.13 24.99 17.83
CA ASP A 588 16.19 23.56 17.49
C ASP A 588 14.83 22.95 17.08
N GLY A 589 13.78 23.78 17.01
CA GLY A 589 12.42 23.36 16.64
C GLY A 589 11.56 22.81 17.78
N THR A 590 12.10 22.69 19.01
CA THR A 590 11.30 22.33 20.18
C THR A 590 10.34 23.45 20.56
N VAL A 591 9.23 23.11 21.22
CA VAL A 591 8.15 24.05 21.51
C VAL A 591 7.96 24.25 23.00
N VAL A 592 7.95 25.51 23.43
CA VAL A 592 7.63 25.92 24.79
C VAL A 592 6.14 26.22 24.89
N VAL A 593 5.48 25.54 25.83
CA VAL A 593 4.08 25.78 26.22
C VAL A 593 4.07 26.39 27.63
N PRO A 594 3.44 27.56 27.84
CA PRO A 594 3.44 28.22 29.13
C PRO A 594 2.81 27.39 30.24
N SER A 595 3.35 27.52 31.44
CA SER A 595 2.85 26.90 32.66
C SER A 595 1.36 27.19 32.94
N ALA A 596 0.85 28.32 32.48
CA ALA A 596 -0.56 28.69 32.57
C ALA A 596 -1.49 27.73 31.78
N SER A 597 -1.01 27.14 30.67
CA SER A 597 -1.77 26.24 29.80
C SER A 597 -1.57 24.75 30.13
N ARG A 598 -1.26 24.47 31.39
CA ARG A 598 -0.94 23.11 31.86
C ARG A 598 -2.14 22.17 31.79
N ARG A 599 -3.37 22.66 31.95
CA ARG A 599 -4.58 21.82 31.84
C ARG A 599 -4.77 21.32 30.42
N GLU A 600 -4.57 22.20 29.45
CA GLU A 600 -4.60 21.92 28.02
C GLU A 600 -3.47 20.96 27.65
N ALA A 601 -2.26 21.18 28.17
CA ALA A 601 -1.13 20.26 28.01
C ALA A 601 -1.43 18.85 28.55
N VAL A 602 -2.09 18.72 29.71
CA VAL A 602 -2.54 17.44 30.26
C VAL A 602 -3.61 16.79 29.37
N SER A 603 -4.54 17.58 28.84
CA SER A 603 -5.57 17.09 27.91
C SER A 603 -4.94 16.50 26.65
N VAL A 604 -4.07 17.24 25.95
CA VAL A 604 -3.43 16.74 24.73
C VAL A 604 -2.45 15.60 25.01
N ALA A 605 -1.75 15.60 26.15
CA ALA A 605 -0.93 14.48 26.58
C ALA A 605 -1.75 13.20 26.76
N THR A 606 -2.95 13.32 27.34
CA THR A 606 -3.86 12.18 27.53
C THR A 606 -4.44 11.69 26.20
N THR A 607 -4.91 12.61 25.36
CA THR A 607 -5.57 12.29 24.08
C THR A 607 -4.60 11.70 23.06
N TYR A 608 -3.42 12.29 22.90
CA TYR A 608 -2.46 11.89 21.86
C TYR A 608 -1.31 11.02 22.38
N GLY A 609 -1.22 10.83 23.71
CA GLY A 609 -0.14 10.05 24.31
C GLY A 609 1.23 10.73 24.27
N VAL A 610 1.27 12.06 24.13
CA VAL A 610 2.50 12.85 24.00
C VAL A 610 3.12 13.19 25.34
N ARG A 611 4.44 13.42 25.35
CA ARG A 611 5.20 13.69 26.57
C ARG A 611 5.77 15.10 26.56
N PHE A 612 5.44 15.86 27.59
CA PHE A 612 6.09 17.11 27.91
C PHE A 612 7.27 16.89 28.85
N THR A 613 8.25 17.79 28.80
CA THR A 613 9.33 17.92 29.80
C THR A 613 9.34 19.35 30.36
N THR A 614 10.18 19.61 31.35
CA THR A 614 10.27 20.95 31.95
C THR A 614 11.11 21.84 31.04
N ALA A 615 10.58 23.00 30.65
CA ALA A 615 11.33 23.97 29.86
C ALA A 615 12.42 24.66 30.71
N PRO A 616 13.58 25.02 30.11
CA PRO A 616 14.56 25.88 30.77
C PRO A 616 13.94 27.21 31.21
N ARG A 617 14.38 27.75 32.38
CA ARG A 617 13.93 29.08 32.82
C ARG A 617 14.36 30.15 31.81
N GLY A 618 13.43 31.01 31.41
CA GLY A 618 13.70 32.10 30.47
C GLY A 618 13.98 31.62 29.04
N ALA A 619 13.45 30.46 28.64
CA ALA A 619 13.56 29.99 27.27
C ALA A 619 12.83 30.94 26.30
N ALA A 620 13.59 31.88 25.73
CA ALA A 620 13.14 32.78 24.68
C ALA A 620 12.95 32.00 23.37
N GLY A 621 11.86 32.29 22.66
CA GLY A 621 11.51 31.60 21.44
C GLY A 621 10.62 32.46 20.56
N VAL A 622 10.41 32.01 19.33
CA VAL A 622 9.57 32.72 18.37
C VAL A 622 8.12 32.28 18.54
N PRO A 623 7.15 33.19 18.73
CA PRO A 623 5.74 32.84 18.83
C PRO A 623 5.28 31.99 17.64
N LEU A 624 4.48 30.96 17.91
CA LEU A 624 3.87 30.09 16.91
C LEU A 624 2.41 30.45 16.71
N THR A 625 1.99 30.38 15.46
CA THR A 625 0.58 30.30 15.04
C THR A 625 0.36 28.99 14.30
N ARG A 626 -0.90 28.54 14.22
CA ARG A 626 -1.25 27.36 13.43
C ARG A 626 -1.18 27.75 11.94
N PRO A 627 -0.33 27.10 11.12
CA PRO A 627 -0.24 27.41 9.71
C PRO A 627 -1.53 27.04 8.96
N VAL A 628 -1.99 27.93 8.09
CA VAL A 628 -2.92 27.61 7.00
C VAL A 628 -2.10 27.32 5.76
N ILE A 629 -2.25 26.14 5.18
CA ILE A 629 -1.42 25.64 4.09
C ILE A 629 -2.23 25.68 2.79
N ALA A 630 -1.69 26.29 1.75
CA ALA A 630 -2.14 26.02 0.38
C ALA A 630 -1.23 24.96 -0.25
N ALA A 631 -1.80 23.81 -0.60
CA ALA A 631 -1.07 22.63 -1.04
C ALA A 631 -1.39 22.27 -2.49
N ALA A 632 -0.36 22.28 -3.34
CA ALA A 632 -0.37 21.61 -4.64
C ALA A 632 0.36 20.27 -4.47
N ALA A 633 -0.38 19.22 -4.13
CA ALA A 633 0.20 17.95 -3.67
C ALA A 633 -0.59 16.72 -4.11
N ALA A 634 0.04 15.54 -4.02
CA ALA A 634 -0.64 14.27 -4.20
C ALA A 634 -1.59 13.97 -3.03
N ALA A 635 -2.56 13.06 -3.26
CA ALA A 635 -3.64 12.81 -2.30
C ALA A 635 -3.15 12.25 -0.96
N ASP A 636 -2.07 11.47 -0.97
CA ASP A 636 -1.44 10.92 0.22
C ASP A 636 -0.76 11.99 1.08
N GLU A 637 -0.11 12.97 0.45
CA GLU A 637 0.49 14.11 1.14
C GLU A 637 -0.60 15.00 1.78
N LEU A 638 -1.72 15.21 1.08
CA LEU A 638 -2.87 15.94 1.62
C LEU A 638 -3.49 15.23 2.84
N LEU A 639 -3.68 13.90 2.76
CA LEU A 639 -4.16 13.11 3.89
C LEU A 639 -3.23 13.30 5.10
N VAL A 640 -1.92 13.15 4.91
CA VAL A 640 -0.96 13.27 6.01
C VAL A 640 -0.93 14.68 6.60
N LEU A 641 -0.93 15.73 5.78
CA LEU A 641 -0.97 17.12 6.28
C LEU A 641 -2.23 17.39 7.13
N ARG A 642 -3.37 16.85 6.71
CA ARG A 642 -4.64 16.93 7.48
C ARG A 642 -4.60 16.10 8.75
N ASP A 643 -4.08 14.89 8.69
CA ASP A 643 -3.90 14.00 9.85
C ASP A 643 -2.97 14.61 10.90
N LEU A 644 -2.01 15.43 10.50
CA LEU A 644 -1.16 16.20 11.41
C LEU A 644 -1.90 17.39 12.07
N GLY A 645 -3.14 17.67 11.67
CA GLY A 645 -3.98 18.73 12.22
C GLY A 645 -3.74 20.09 11.59
N PHE A 646 -3.16 20.17 10.38
CA PHE A 646 -3.08 21.44 9.64
C PHE A 646 -4.40 21.76 8.94
N GLU A 647 -4.66 23.05 8.75
CA GLU A 647 -5.68 23.51 7.81
C GLU A 647 -5.06 23.52 6.41
N VAL A 648 -5.67 22.82 5.45
CA VAL A 648 -5.11 22.60 4.12
C VAL A 648 -6.14 22.95 3.05
N ARG A 649 -5.80 23.90 2.19
CA ARG A 649 -6.52 24.30 0.98
C ARG A 649 -5.81 23.72 -0.23
N THR A 650 -6.49 22.96 -1.10
CA THR A 650 -5.84 22.46 -2.34
C THR A 650 -5.74 23.55 -3.38
N ILE A 651 -4.58 23.67 -4.02
CA ILE A 651 -4.35 24.59 -5.14
C ILE A 651 -3.72 23.87 -6.33
N SER A 652 -3.80 24.49 -7.51
CA SER A 652 -3.12 24.02 -8.72
C SER A 652 -2.76 25.19 -9.63
N THR A 653 -1.95 24.94 -10.66
CA THR A 653 -1.67 25.94 -11.71
C THR A 653 -2.98 26.49 -12.30
N ALA A 654 -3.93 25.60 -12.61
CA ALA A 654 -5.20 25.98 -13.22
C ALA A 654 -6.06 26.82 -12.27
N ALA A 655 -6.16 26.44 -10.99
CA ALA A 655 -6.99 27.13 -10.02
C ALA A 655 -6.46 28.54 -9.71
N LEU A 656 -5.15 28.70 -9.53
CA LEU A 656 -4.53 30.02 -9.35
C LEU A 656 -4.69 30.91 -10.59
N ASN A 657 -4.52 30.36 -11.79
CA ASN A 657 -4.75 31.11 -13.03
C ASN A 657 -6.22 31.50 -13.24
N ALA A 658 -7.15 30.75 -12.63
CA ALA A 658 -8.57 31.08 -12.60
C ALA A 658 -8.94 32.14 -11.54
N GLY A 659 -7.95 32.65 -10.78
CA GLY A 659 -8.14 33.72 -9.79
C GLY A 659 -8.37 33.24 -8.36
N GLU A 660 -7.99 32.01 -8.02
CA GLU A 660 -7.99 31.57 -6.62
C GLU A 660 -7.02 32.42 -5.78
N SER A 661 -7.56 33.07 -4.74
CA SER A 661 -6.80 33.94 -3.82
C SER A 661 -6.08 33.13 -2.75
N LEU A 662 -4.86 33.54 -2.39
CA LEU A 662 -4.06 33.00 -1.30
C LEU A 662 -4.16 33.84 -0.01
N ASP A 663 -5.17 34.71 0.11
CA ASP A 663 -5.43 35.46 1.33
C ASP A 663 -5.60 34.52 2.55
N GLY A 664 -4.95 34.89 3.65
CA GLY A 664 -4.94 34.10 4.90
C GLY A 664 -4.07 32.84 4.87
N VAL A 665 -3.43 32.52 3.74
CA VAL A 665 -2.49 31.39 3.65
C VAL A 665 -1.17 31.77 4.30
N SER A 666 -0.67 30.90 5.18
CA SER A 666 0.62 31.09 5.86
C SER A 666 1.78 30.45 5.12
N ALA A 667 1.55 29.33 4.41
CA ALA A 667 2.59 28.60 3.70
C ALA A 667 2.08 27.91 2.44
N LEU A 668 2.95 27.81 1.43
CA LEU A 668 2.75 26.98 0.24
C LEU A 668 3.44 25.62 0.42
N TYR A 669 2.75 24.54 0.06
CA TYR A 669 3.34 23.20 -0.07
C TYR A 669 3.26 22.75 -1.53
N VAL A 670 4.40 22.55 -2.18
CA VAL A 670 4.49 22.30 -3.63
C VAL A 670 5.21 21.00 -3.91
N SER A 671 4.45 19.99 -4.31
CA SER A 671 4.97 18.65 -4.62
C SER A 671 4.36 18.04 -5.89
N ALA A 672 3.18 18.53 -6.33
CA ALA A 672 2.53 18.14 -7.58
C ALA A 672 1.68 19.27 -8.18
N GLY A 673 1.41 19.24 -9.49
CA GLY A 673 0.36 20.06 -10.13
C GLY A 673 0.56 21.58 -10.22
N LEU A 674 1.67 22.12 -9.72
CA LEU A 674 2.00 23.54 -9.79
C LEU A 674 3.27 23.81 -10.63
N SER A 675 3.12 24.61 -11.69
CA SER A 675 4.23 25.13 -12.51
C SER A 675 4.23 26.65 -12.41
N TYR A 676 5.28 27.23 -11.83
CA TYR A 676 5.39 28.67 -11.64
C TYR A 676 5.56 29.40 -12.99
N ALA A 677 6.31 28.80 -13.92
CA ALA A 677 6.46 29.31 -15.28
C ALA A 677 5.10 29.47 -16.00
N SER A 678 4.14 28.59 -15.71
CA SER A 678 2.79 28.59 -16.32
C SER A 678 1.78 29.51 -15.61
N LEU A 679 2.17 30.18 -14.52
CA LEU A 679 1.30 31.11 -13.81
C LEU A 679 1.19 32.45 -14.53
N THR A 680 -0.02 32.99 -14.59
CA THR A 680 -0.30 34.38 -14.98
C THR A 680 0.38 35.37 -14.03
N PRO A 681 0.60 36.63 -14.44
CA PRO A 681 1.20 37.64 -13.56
C PRO A 681 0.43 37.83 -12.24
N ALA A 682 -0.91 37.79 -12.27
CA ALA A 682 -1.74 37.89 -11.07
C ALA A 682 -1.52 36.69 -10.13
N ALA A 683 -1.54 35.47 -10.66
CA ALA A 683 -1.28 34.27 -9.88
C ALA A 683 0.14 34.23 -9.29
N ARG A 684 1.14 34.78 -9.98
CA ARG A 684 2.50 34.94 -9.43
C ARG A 684 2.55 35.94 -8.27
N ALA A 685 1.75 37.02 -8.33
CA ALA A 685 1.65 37.98 -7.24
C ALA A 685 1.02 37.35 -5.98
N GLU A 686 -0.03 36.54 -6.15
CA GLU A 686 -0.60 35.74 -5.06
C GLU A 686 0.46 34.82 -4.44
N VAL A 687 1.18 34.05 -5.26
CA VAL A 687 2.24 33.15 -4.78
C VAL A 687 3.35 33.92 -4.04
N ALA A 688 3.77 35.07 -4.57
CA ALA A 688 4.81 35.90 -3.96
C ALA A 688 4.37 36.57 -2.64
N SER A 689 3.06 36.66 -2.38
CA SER A 689 2.53 37.18 -1.11
C SER A 689 2.74 36.22 0.07
N VAL A 690 2.93 34.92 -0.21
CA VAL A 690 3.12 33.90 0.82
C VAL A 690 4.60 33.78 1.18
N GLY A 691 4.96 34.24 2.38
CA GLY A 691 6.36 34.30 2.85
C GLY A 691 7.01 32.95 3.22
N ALA A 692 6.33 31.82 3.01
CA ALA A 692 6.81 30.49 3.36
C ALA A 692 6.49 29.45 2.26
N VAL A 693 7.50 28.71 1.80
CA VAL A 693 7.36 27.69 0.77
C VAL A 693 8.06 26.40 1.18
N ILE A 694 7.35 25.28 1.10
CA ILE A 694 7.91 23.94 1.29
C ILE A 694 7.75 23.22 -0.03
N THR A 695 8.82 22.62 -0.53
CA THR A 695 8.79 21.91 -1.82
C THR A 695 9.35 20.50 -1.69
N ARG A 696 8.90 19.61 -2.58
CA ARG A 696 9.40 18.23 -2.66
C ARG A 696 9.60 17.79 -4.11
N GLY A 697 10.65 17.00 -4.32
CA GLY A 697 10.86 16.24 -5.55
C GLY A 697 11.09 17.13 -6.77
N THR A 698 10.96 16.56 -7.96
CA THR A 698 11.24 17.29 -9.21
C THR A 698 10.31 18.49 -9.43
N THR A 699 9.02 18.36 -9.10
CA THR A 699 8.06 19.47 -9.21
C THR A 699 8.45 20.62 -8.29
N GLY A 700 8.79 20.31 -7.04
CA GLY A 700 9.26 21.29 -6.07
C GLY A 700 10.59 21.96 -6.43
N ALA A 701 11.56 21.16 -6.90
CA ALA A 701 12.85 21.66 -7.36
C ALA A 701 12.71 22.62 -8.55
N ARG A 702 11.84 22.28 -9.51
CA ARG A 702 11.50 23.18 -10.64
C ARG A 702 10.84 24.46 -10.14
N PHE A 703 9.87 24.36 -9.23
CA PHE A 703 9.23 25.54 -8.64
C PHE A 703 10.25 26.46 -7.95
N ASN A 704 11.18 25.91 -7.17
CA ASN A 704 12.26 26.68 -6.54
C ASN A 704 13.09 27.48 -7.56
N ALA A 705 13.47 26.84 -8.67
CA ALA A 705 14.28 27.47 -9.72
C ALA A 705 13.49 28.56 -10.45
N GLU A 706 12.25 28.29 -10.84
CA GLU A 706 11.39 29.21 -11.58
C GLU A 706 10.98 30.43 -10.74
N ALA A 707 10.76 30.25 -9.43
CA ALA A 707 10.43 31.31 -8.48
C ALA A 707 11.66 31.98 -7.84
N ALA A 708 12.87 31.53 -8.18
CA ALA A 708 14.14 32.04 -7.66
C ALA A 708 14.21 32.09 -6.11
N LEU A 709 13.75 31.04 -5.43
CA LEU A 709 13.67 31.01 -3.97
C LEU A 709 15.07 30.80 -3.34
N LEU A 710 15.67 29.62 -3.50
CA LEU A 710 17.00 29.31 -2.97
C LEU A 710 18.01 29.10 -4.09
N PRO A 711 19.24 29.67 -3.97
CA PRO A 711 20.32 29.46 -4.92
C PRO A 711 20.94 28.07 -4.73
N VAL A 712 20.29 27.05 -5.29
CA VAL A 712 20.75 25.65 -5.27
C VAL A 712 20.56 24.99 -6.63
N THR A 713 21.38 23.98 -6.91
CA THR A 713 21.24 23.11 -8.09
C THR A 713 20.65 21.78 -7.65
N ALA A 714 19.42 21.48 -8.10
CA ALA A 714 18.81 20.18 -7.92
C ALA A 714 19.40 19.16 -8.91
N VAL A 715 19.77 17.98 -8.41
CA VAL A 715 20.32 16.88 -9.20
C VAL A 715 19.40 15.67 -9.01
N ALA A 716 18.79 15.23 -10.10
CA ALA A 716 17.91 14.06 -10.09
C ALA A 716 18.72 12.76 -10.11
N GLY A 717 18.31 11.81 -9.29
CA GLY A 717 18.70 10.42 -9.41
C GLY A 717 17.91 9.71 -10.51
N ARG A 718 18.19 8.42 -10.66
CA ARG A 718 17.44 7.56 -11.58
C ARG A 718 15.96 7.49 -11.16
N SER A 719 15.03 7.59 -12.11
CA SER A 719 13.59 7.77 -11.81
C SER A 719 12.92 6.53 -11.20
N ASP A 720 13.40 5.34 -11.50
CA ASP A 720 12.92 4.07 -10.93
C ASP A 720 13.55 3.74 -9.56
N ALA A 721 14.55 4.52 -9.11
CA ALA A 721 15.22 4.27 -7.85
C ALA A 721 14.32 4.56 -6.66
N ASN A 722 14.30 3.65 -5.68
CA ASN A 722 13.48 3.78 -4.49
C ASN A 722 14.00 2.92 -3.34
N GLY A 723 13.70 3.33 -2.10
CA GLY A 723 14.09 2.55 -0.92
C GLY A 723 14.32 3.35 0.35
N VAL A 724 14.80 2.64 1.38
CA VAL A 724 15.24 3.22 2.65
C VAL A 724 16.68 3.68 2.52
N VAL A 725 16.95 4.92 2.92
CA VAL A 725 18.29 5.51 2.87
C VAL A 725 18.77 5.93 4.26
N SER A 726 20.07 5.81 4.49
CA SER A 726 20.75 6.39 5.64
C SER A 726 21.06 7.86 5.38
N VAL A 727 20.85 8.70 6.39
CA VAL A 727 21.04 10.15 6.32
C VAL A 727 21.76 10.68 7.56
N VAL A 728 22.43 11.82 7.39
CA VAL A 728 23.09 12.57 8.46
C VAL A 728 22.33 13.87 8.67
N ASN A 729 21.76 14.04 9.86
CA ASN A 729 20.95 15.21 10.19
C ASN A 729 21.82 16.40 10.60
N GLY A 730 21.47 17.57 10.07
CA GLY A 730 21.99 18.84 10.53
C GLY A 730 21.42 19.23 11.91
N ARG A 731 21.99 20.30 12.48
CA ARG A 731 21.50 20.90 13.74
C ARG A 731 20.46 22.00 13.53
N GLY A 732 20.02 22.19 12.29
CA GLY A 732 19.04 23.20 11.92
C GLY A 732 17.63 22.83 12.40
N PRO A 733 16.68 23.78 12.31
CA PRO A 733 15.32 23.66 12.83
C PRO A 733 14.48 22.56 12.16
N VAL A 734 14.86 22.11 10.97
CA VAL A 734 14.17 21.05 10.23
C VAL A 734 14.83 19.70 10.50
N GLY A 735 16.16 19.65 10.39
CA GLY A 735 16.97 18.44 10.56
C GLY A 735 17.09 17.95 12.00
N ALA A 736 17.05 18.85 12.98
CA ALA A 736 17.13 18.49 14.38
C ALA A 736 16.01 17.51 14.75
N SER A 737 16.35 16.41 15.43
CA SER A 737 15.42 15.34 15.82
C SER A 737 14.74 14.60 14.67
N ALA A 738 15.21 14.71 13.42
CA ALA A 738 14.81 13.77 12.37
C ALA A 738 15.41 12.38 12.63
N PRO A 739 14.76 11.29 12.16
CA PRO A 739 15.36 9.95 12.19
C PRO A 739 16.66 9.88 11.38
N PRO A 740 17.56 8.93 11.67
CA PRO A 740 18.79 8.71 10.90
C PRO A 740 18.56 7.97 9.57
N HIS A 741 17.30 7.64 9.26
CA HIS A 741 16.89 7.05 7.99
C HIS A 741 15.83 7.94 7.35
N SER A 742 15.78 7.94 6.01
CA SER A 742 14.72 8.57 5.23
C SER A 742 14.23 7.59 4.15
N PHE A 743 13.26 8.02 3.35
CA PHE A 743 12.72 7.26 2.24
C PHE A 743 12.91 8.02 0.94
N VAL A 744 13.20 7.31 -0.15
CA VAL A 744 13.32 7.88 -1.50
C VAL A 744 12.47 7.11 -2.49
N TYR A 745 11.92 7.85 -3.45
CA TYR A 745 11.25 7.33 -4.65
C TYR A 745 11.50 8.38 -5.74
N SER A 746 12.27 8.03 -6.77
CA SER A 746 12.92 8.99 -7.68
C SER A 746 13.77 10.03 -6.91
N PRO A 747 14.86 9.61 -6.23
CA PRO A 747 15.65 10.45 -5.32
C PRO A 747 16.17 11.73 -5.98
N LEU A 748 16.29 12.79 -5.18
CA LEU A 748 16.91 14.05 -5.58
C LEU A 748 17.87 14.53 -4.48
N TRP A 749 18.89 15.28 -4.88
CA TRP A 749 19.80 15.98 -3.95
C TRP A 749 20.15 17.36 -4.47
N PHE A 750 20.71 18.18 -3.58
CA PHE A 750 21.04 19.58 -3.86
C PHE A 750 22.54 19.80 -3.76
N THR A 751 23.08 20.45 -4.79
CA THR A 751 24.48 20.87 -4.89
C THR A 751 24.55 22.39 -5.09
N GLY A 752 25.78 22.95 -5.11
CA GLY A 752 25.96 24.39 -5.36
C GLY A 752 25.24 25.28 -4.36
N LEU A 753 25.23 24.91 -3.06
CA LEU A 753 24.50 25.63 -2.02
C LEU A 753 25.05 27.06 -1.88
N GLY A 754 24.29 28.05 -2.35
CA GLY A 754 24.65 29.45 -2.29
C GLY A 754 24.55 30.05 -0.88
N ALA A 755 24.86 31.34 -0.77
CA ALA A 755 24.84 32.05 0.51
C ALA A 755 23.44 31.97 1.18
N GLY A 756 23.43 31.73 2.50
CA GLY A 756 22.19 31.63 3.29
C GLY A 756 21.46 30.29 3.19
N VAL A 757 21.94 29.34 2.37
CA VAL A 757 21.37 27.99 2.29
C VAL A 757 22.02 27.05 3.30
N VAL A 758 21.20 26.34 4.07
CA VAL A 758 21.64 25.36 5.07
C VAL A 758 21.26 23.96 4.62
N ALA A 759 22.20 23.01 4.71
CA ALA A 759 21.90 21.59 4.56
C ALA A 759 21.31 21.04 5.87
N GLU A 760 19.99 20.84 5.90
CA GLU A 760 19.25 20.30 7.04
C GLU A 760 19.45 18.79 7.18
N GLN A 761 19.68 18.10 6.08
CA GLN A 761 19.96 16.68 6.05
C GLN A 761 20.84 16.35 4.85
N ARG A 762 21.77 15.41 5.01
CA ARG A 762 22.63 14.88 3.93
C ARG A 762 22.45 13.39 3.79
N TYR A 763 22.61 12.86 2.58
CA TYR A 763 22.76 11.42 2.41
C TYR A 763 24.04 10.95 3.10
N ALA A 764 24.02 9.76 3.72
CA ALA A 764 25.21 9.17 4.34
C ALA A 764 26.28 8.81 3.31
N ALA A 765 27.46 8.37 3.76
CA ALA A 765 28.54 7.90 2.87
C ALA A 765 28.13 6.66 2.04
N THR A 766 27.26 5.83 2.62
CA THR A 766 26.61 4.70 1.94
C THR A 766 25.09 4.93 2.04
N PRO A 767 24.48 5.60 1.05
CA PRO A 767 23.09 6.04 1.18
C PRO A 767 22.07 4.91 1.26
N LEU A 768 22.11 3.93 0.35
CA LEU A 768 21.06 2.91 0.27
C LEU A 768 21.22 1.87 1.39
N VAL A 769 20.15 1.68 2.18
CA VAL A 769 20.05 0.63 3.21
C VAL A 769 19.33 -0.59 2.63
N ALA A 770 18.20 -0.34 1.96
CA ALA A 770 17.39 -1.35 1.33
C ALA A 770 16.59 -0.73 0.18
N GLY A 771 16.38 -1.51 -0.88
CA GLY A 771 15.65 -1.11 -2.07
C GLY A 771 16.46 -1.30 -3.34
N HIS A 772 16.16 -0.49 -4.36
CA HIS A 772 16.78 -0.54 -5.68
C HIS A 772 17.19 0.87 -6.07
N TRP A 773 18.50 1.08 -6.24
CA TRP A 773 19.05 2.33 -6.72
C TRP A 773 20.35 2.08 -7.48
N ARG A 774 20.23 2.02 -8.81
CA ARG A 774 21.37 1.87 -9.73
C ARG A 774 21.79 3.22 -10.30
N PRO A 775 23.08 3.42 -10.63
CA PRO A 775 23.46 4.50 -11.52
C PRO A 775 22.86 4.29 -12.92
N ALA A 776 22.76 5.38 -13.69
CA ALA A 776 22.54 5.34 -15.11
C ALA A 776 23.77 4.75 -15.85
N GLU A 777 23.62 4.45 -17.14
CA GLU A 777 24.70 3.86 -17.95
C GLU A 777 25.96 4.73 -18.02
N ASP A 778 25.81 6.05 -17.91
CA ASP A 778 26.90 7.02 -17.84
C ASP A 778 27.54 7.16 -16.45
N GLY A 779 27.11 6.34 -15.48
CA GLY A 779 27.59 6.34 -14.11
C GLY A 779 26.97 7.41 -13.20
N THR A 780 26.08 8.26 -13.72
CA THR A 780 25.41 9.32 -12.95
C THR A 780 24.16 8.81 -12.23
N GLY A 781 23.51 9.64 -11.42
CA GLY A 781 22.17 9.34 -10.90
C GLY A 781 22.09 8.26 -9.80
N GLY A 782 23.20 7.59 -9.46
CA GLY A 782 23.27 6.51 -8.48
C GLY A 782 23.56 6.97 -7.04
N PRO A 783 23.51 6.04 -6.06
CA PRO A 783 23.73 6.37 -4.65
C PRO A 783 25.14 6.93 -4.37
N GLY A 784 26.14 6.50 -5.14
CA GLY A 784 27.50 7.06 -5.03
C GLY A 784 27.57 8.56 -5.35
N ALA A 785 26.77 9.05 -6.30
CA ALA A 785 26.70 10.47 -6.65
C ALA A 785 25.96 11.31 -5.59
N ALA A 786 25.00 10.69 -4.89
CA ALA A 786 24.25 11.31 -3.81
C ALA A 786 25.00 11.34 -2.47
N ALA A 787 25.99 10.47 -2.27
CA ALA A 787 26.71 10.33 -1.00
C ALA A 787 27.28 11.67 -0.49
N GLY A 788 26.94 12.04 0.74
CA GLY A 788 27.35 13.31 1.38
C GLY A 788 26.63 14.56 0.84
N GLN A 789 25.86 14.47 -0.23
CA GLN A 789 25.11 15.60 -0.79
C GLN A 789 23.89 15.95 0.07
N ALA A 790 23.41 17.18 -0.06
CA ALA A 790 22.27 17.64 0.71
C ALA A 790 20.98 16.99 0.20
N ALA A 791 20.28 16.29 1.08
CA ALA A 791 18.99 15.65 0.83
C ALA A 791 17.82 16.58 1.17
N VAL A 792 18.03 17.47 2.15
CA VAL A 792 17.06 18.51 2.54
C VAL A 792 17.84 19.81 2.75
N VAL A 793 17.35 20.90 2.19
CA VAL A 793 17.94 22.24 2.34
C VAL A 793 16.90 23.24 2.81
N SER A 794 17.33 24.25 3.57
CA SER A 794 16.51 25.37 4.01
C SER A 794 17.23 26.70 3.74
N GLY A 795 16.48 27.80 3.68
CA GLY A 795 17.04 29.13 3.59
C GLY A 795 15.97 30.22 3.50
N VAL A 796 16.40 31.47 3.51
CA VAL A 796 15.53 32.63 3.25
C VAL A 796 16.01 33.27 1.95
N SER A 797 15.10 33.39 0.99
CA SER A 797 15.36 34.02 -0.31
C SER A 797 15.69 35.50 -0.17
N ALA A 798 16.22 36.11 -1.24
CA ALA A 798 16.49 37.54 -1.28
C ALA A 798 15.23 38.42 -1.10
N SER A 799 14.04 37.87 -1.43
CA SER A 799 12.75 38.53 -1.23
C SER A 799 12.18 38.34 0.19
N GLY A 800 12.89 37.63 1.08
CA GLY A 800 12.44 37.34 2.44
C GLY A 800 11.55 36.10 2.57
N THR A 801 11.29 35.38 1.49
CA THR A 801 10.52 34.11 1.52
C THR A 801 11.37 32.99 2.11
N ALA A 802 10.90 32.37 3.19
CA ALA A 802 11.55 31.19 3.78
C ALA A 802 11.18 29.94 2.98
N ALA A 803 12.18 29.15 2.60
CA ALA A 803 12.00 27.97 1.78
C ALA A 803 12.68 26.72 2.37
N VAL A 804 12.02 25.57 2.24
CA VAL A 804 12.58 24.25 2.52
C VAL A 804 12.35 23.34 1.32
N LEU A 805 13.41 22.67 0.84
CA LEU A 805 13.33 21.76 -0.31
C LEU A 805 13.70 20.34 0.14
N PHE A 806 12.81 19.39 -0.14
CA PHE A 806 13.00 17.96 0.13
C PHE A 806 13.36 17.22 -1.15
N GLY A 807 14.53 16.56 -1.16
CA GLY A 807 14.91 15.58 -2.17
C GLY A 807 14.58 14.13 -1.78
N THR A 808 14.04 13.94 -0.57
CA THR A 808 13.48 12.69 -0.04
C THR A 808 11.95 12.73 -0.04
N GLU A 809 11.32 11.60 0.29
CA GLU A 809 9.87 11.39 0.21
C GLU A 809 9.25 11.17 1.62
N PRO A 810 9.22 12.19 2.49
CA PRO A 810 8.83 12.00 3.90
C PRO A 810 7.35 11.67 4.12
N LEU A 811 6.48 11.93 3.13
CA LEU A 811 5.03 11.73 3.23
C LEU A 811 4.50 10.60 2.33
N PHE A 812 5.40 9.83 1.70
CA PHE A 812 5.05 8.83 0.68
C PHE A 812 4.01 7.81 1.16
N ARG A 813 2.88 7.70 0.46
CA ARG A 813 1.80 6.71 0.64
C ARG A 813 1.40 6.48 2.10
N ALA A 814 1.39 7.55 2.90
CA ALA A 814 1.09 7.47 4.34
C ALA A 814 1.95 6.46 5.14
N HIS A 815 3.16 6.14 4.65
CA HIS A 815 4.02 5.09 5.20
C HIS A 815 5.14 5.60 6.12
N PRO A 816 6.05 6.53 5.75
CA PRO A 816 7.18 6.94 6.60
C PRO A 816 6.77 7.84 7.79
N LYS A 817 5.90 7.35 8.68
CA LYS A 817 5.25 8.13 9.76
C LYS A 817 6.24 8.81 10.72
N GLY A 818 7.46 8.28 10.85
CA GLY A 818 8.54 8.88 11.63
C GLY A 818 9.18 10.11 10.97
N LEU A 819 8.95 10.34 9.68
CA LEU A 819 9.45 11.50 8.93
C LEU A 819 8.47 12.67 8.92
N TYR A 820 7.19 12.46 9.26
CA TYR A 820 6.17 13.51 9.24
C TYR A 820 6.52 14.74 10.09
N PRO A 821 7.12 14.58 11.30
CA PRO A 821 7.52 15.74 12.10
C PRO A 821 8.58 16.61 11.41
N GLN A 822 9.38 16.06 10.49
CA GLN A 822 10.35 16.85 9.73
C GLN A 822 9.64 17.86 8.81
N VAL A 823 8.55 17.44 8.15
CA VAL A 823 7.72 18.33 7.32
C VAL A 823 6.98 19.35 8.19
N ALA A 824 6.44 18.94 9.33
CA ALA A 824 5.80 19.86 10.27
C ALA A 824 6.77 20.93 10.80
N ARG A 825 8.01 20.54 11.17
CA ARG A 825 9.06 21.48 11.58
C ARG A 825 9.44 22.43 10.45
N ALA A 826 9.51 21.96 9.21
CA ALA A 826 9.69 22.84 8.04
C ALA A 826 8.57 23.88 7.94
N LEU A 827 7.30 23.46 8.06
CA LEU A 827 6.15 24.37 8.05
C LEU A 827 6.21 25.41 9.17
N PHE A 828 6.38 24.99 10.43
CA PHE A 828 6.44 25.91 11.56
C PHE A 828 7.67 26.83 11.52
N TRP A 829 8.80 26.34 11.03
CA TRP A 829 9.98 27.17 10.85
C TRP A 829 9.77 28.21 9.76
N SER A 830 9.29 27.82 8.57
CA SER A 830 9.16 28.74 7.44
C SER A 830 8.21 29.90 7.74
N VAL A 831 7.10 29.66 8.44
CA VAL A 831 6.15 30.75 8.81
C VAL A 831 6.68 31.66 9.93
N THR A 832 7.80 31.31 10.57
CA THR A 832 8.40 32.09 11.67
C THR A 832 9.82 32.57 11.40
N ALA A 833 10.42 32.25 10.25
CA ALA A 833 11.85 32.49 9.99
C ALA A 833 12.26 33.97 10.02
N GLY A 834 11.33 34.90 9.75
CA GLY A 834 11.54 36.34 9.81
C GLY A 834 11.04 37.02 11.09
N VAL A 835 10.53 36.27 12.07
CA VAL A 835 9.94 36.83 13.30
C VAL A 835 11.00 36.88 14.42
N PRO A 836 11.23 38.04 15.07
CA PRO A 836 12.18 38.14 16.18
C PRO A 836 11.82 37.20 17.34
N ALA A 837 12.82 36.68 18.06
CA ALA A 837 12.58 35.97 19.30
C ALA A 837 12.01 36.93 20.37
N GLY A 838 10.84 36.61 20.91
CA GLY A 838 10.25 37.33 22.03
C GLY A 838 10.79 36.77 23.35
N VAL A 839 10.96 37.66 24.35
CA VAL A 839 11.35 37.31 25.72
C VAL A 839 10.18 36.69 26.47
#